data_AF-A0A085BA03-F1
#
_entry.id   AF-A0A085BA03-F1
#
_cell.length_a   1.000
_cell.length_b   1.000
_cell.length_c   1.000
_cell.angle_alpha   90.00
_cell.angle_beta   90.00
_cell.angle_gamma   90.00
#
_symmetry.space_group_name_H-M   'P 1'
#
loop_
_entity.id
_entity.type
_entity.pdbx_description
1 polymer ?
#
loop_
_entity_poly.entity_id
_entity_poly.type
_entity_poly.pdbx_seq_one_letter_code
_entity_poly.pdbx_strand_id
1 'polypeptide(L)'
;MKNDIDKLKNKKSQIQNWDLKQIFIEVEVDRYLVDFSDSKLLRNLILNGYINENYNDYISLFHEVSITKEDFTFERNVKSGYNSEFSYKLSDKTENLVEKIDERYFEREAILNFDLLDYLGSNYNRYSIKYDSVIRLLSSEKERSVQFIDGYIKNEDRPLEIFFEKLVENWKNFWEYIVDASVYDRSKIDEYLRLIITYSKVETILDNQSKKFLNEMIESNPQFLSLVQNRDGKNYYYKISNLLKGLNTKFEILDNPNQETEKLFEYVYINNHYSINNDNLLQQILLFGKDVNEEDFKNSNYSTILKSDCKPLIEYINSNITTYINNVYLKLEDNKFEEEESLIKLLNNEKIEEKLKIKIIQKVETKISELNKINDLSVKSHLLLNNKVIPKWSNITKYYIDCEDEINENLVEFLNFENVYTDLSKEKMIHKSETFEYGTFRENLLLTNELSDESYCKILESSIYYRDSLSFEKLNKNKVDYLTQKILSTTKSNYDLLKRGFKNNHIRLLEKNFKIFLDENSEFETGEIDVLLLLNSDKISIDRKFDYITILSEDIIQSSKEISKKVGEIILQKSKTVEFDINTLKSIFINQPNSEKRIPLINLYFENITNEDIIILLSSIWNYDNLFKNKKPTFNKTEYNTILLETLKSKGLIRNYYDNKWNDGEYRVTTNY
;
A
#
# COMPACT_ATOMS: atom_id res chain seq x y z
N MET A 1 -1.25 15.53 59.97
CA MET A 1 -2.43 16.24 60.55
C MET A 1 -3.76 15.59 60.20
N LYS A 2 -4.25 15.57 58.94
CA LYS A 2 -5.55 14.92 58.61
C LYS A 2 -5.54 13.41 58.88
N ASN A 3 -4.50 12.70 58.44
CA ASN A 3 -4.29 11.27 58.73
C ASN A 3 -4.18 10.93 60.23
N ASP A 4 -3.65 11.82 61.05
CA ASP A 4 -3.49 11.56 62.49
C ASP A 4 -4.81 11.73 63.24
N ILE A 5 -5.62 12.71 62.81
CA ILE A 5 -7.00 12.89 63.28
C ILE A 5 -7.86 11.68 62.89
N ASP A 6 -7.74 11.19 61.66
CA ASP A 6 -8.50 10.03 61.19
C ASP A 6 -8.08 8.74 61.92
N LYS A 7 -6.78 8.56 62.21
CA LYS A 7 -6.29 7.45 63.05
C LYS A 7 -6.86 7.51 64.48
N LEU A 8 -6.89 8.70 65.10
CA LEU A 8 -7.44 8.87 66.45
C LEU A 8 -8.96 8.67 66.48
N LYS A 9 -9.68 9.10 65.43
CA LYS A 9 -11.13 8.83 65.27
C LYS A 9 -11.41 7.34 65.12
N ASN A 10 -10.64 6.64 64.28
CA ASN A 10 -10.75 5.19 64.14
C ASN A 10 -10.46 4.47 65.45
N LYS A 11 -9.41 4.88 66.19
CA LYS A 11 -9.09 4.29 67.49
C LYS A 11 -10.19 4.54 68.53
N LYS A 12 -10.80 5.74 68.54
CA LYS A 12 -11.93 6.05 69.42
C LYS A 12 -13.14 5.17 69.10
N SER A 13 -13.49 5.03 67.81
CA SER A 13 -14.58 4.16 67.37
C SER A 13 -14.33 2.69 67.70
N GLN A 14 -13.10 2.20 67.52
CA GLN A 14 -12.71 0.85 67.93
C GLN A 14 -12.93 0.62 69.43
N ILE A 15 -12.49 1.55 70.29
CA ILE A 15 -12.65 1.43 71.75
C ILE A 15 -14.13 1.45 72.15
N GLN A 16 -14.95 2.29 71.51
CA GLN A 16 -16.39 2.34 71.77
C GLN A 16 -17.10 1.02 71.47
N ASN A 17 -16.54 0.21 70.56
CA ASN A 17 -17.10 -1.07 70.15
C ASN A 17 -16.49 -2.28 70.90
N TRP A 18 -15.60 -2.05 71.87
CA TRP A 18 -15.00 -3.14 72.63
C TRP A 18 -16.02 -3.91 73.46
N ASP A 19 -15.91 -5.24 73.44
CA ASP A 19 -16.61 -6.08 74.40
C ASP A 19 -15.94 -6.02 75.79
N LEU A 20 -16.64 -6.52 76.82
CA LEU A 20 -16.16 -6.44 78.20
C LEU A 20 -14.78 -7.12 78.36
N LYS A 21 -14.53 -8.19 77.60
CA LYS A 21 -13.24 -8.90 77.58
C LYS A 21 -12.12 -8.02 77.04
N GLN A 22 -12.35 -7.33 75.92
CA GLN A 22 -11.40 -6.41 75.31
C GLN A 22 -11.11 -5.22 76.24
N ILE A 23 -12.14 -4.67 76.88
CA ILE A 23 -11.95 -3.60 77.88
C ILE A 23 -11.04 -4.08 79.01
N PHE A 24 -11.28 -5.29 79.55
CA PHE A 24 -10.49 -5.86 80.63
C PHE A 24 -9.04 -6.25 80.26
N ILE A 25 -8.67 -6.26 78.98
CA ILE A 25 -7.26 -6.38 78.57
C ILE A 25 -6.51 -5.06 78.82
N GLU A 26 -7.21 -3.92 78.76
CA GLU A 26 -6.60 -2.59 78.68
C GLU A 26 -6.74 -1.80 80.00
N VAL A 27 -7.57 -2.27 80.93
CA VAL A 27 -7.80 -1.63 82.24
C VAL A 27 -7.41 -2.53 83.40
N GLU A 28 -7.16 -1.93 84.57
CA GLU A 28 -6.86 -2.65 85.81
C GLU A 28 -8.11 -3.40 86.33
N VAL A 29 -8.19 -4.70 86.04
CA VAL A 29 -9.40 -5.54 86.25
C VAL A 29 -9.83 -5.66 87.71
N ASP A 30 -8.89 -5.60 88.66
CA ASP A 30 -9.18 -5.80 90.08
C ASP A 30 -10.14 -4.75 90.64
N ARG A 31 -10.14 -3.53 90.10
CA ARG A 31 -11.05 -2.46 90.52
C ARG A 31 -12.51 -2.71 90.15
N TYR A 32 -12.76 -3.52 89.12
CA TYR A 32 -14.09 -3.77 88.58
C TYR A 32 -14.65 -5.14 88.97
N LEU A 33 -13.78 -6.05 89.46
CA LEU A 33 -14.14 -7.41 89.86
C LEU A 33 -13.96 -7.66 91.37
N VAL A 34 -13.99 -6.59 92.18
CA VAL A 34 -13.82 -6.65 93.65
C VAL A 34 -14.84 -7.58 94.28
N ASP A 35 -16.12 -7.46 93.91
CA ASP A 35 -17.22 -8.28 94.44
C ASP A 35 -17.13 -9.76 94.05
N PHE A 36 -16.24 -10.10 93.11
CA PHE A 36 -15.97 -11.46 92.65
C PHE A 36 -14.58 -11.97 93.08
N SER A 37 -13.87 -11.26 93.97
CA SER A 37 -12.50 -11.61 94.41
C SER A 37 -12.36 -13.07 94.84
N ASP A 38 -13.40 -13.61 95.47
CA ASP A 38 -13.39 -14.95 96.07
C ASP A 38 -13.83 -16.05 95.09
N SER A 39 -14.33 -15.69 93.90
CA SER A 39 -14.79 -16.64 92.88
C SER A 39 -13.86 -16.67 91.67
N LYS A 40 -12.83 -17.53 91.75
CA LYS A 40 -11.89 -17.78 90.64
C LYS A 40 -12.60 -18.19 89.34
N LEU A 41 -13.68 -18.97 89.45
CA LEU A 41 -14.46 -19.41 88.30
C LEU A 41 -15.20 -18.24 87.63
N LEU A 42 -15.94 -17.42 88.38
CA LEU A 42 -16.66 -16.28 87.80
C LEU A 42 -15.71 -15.27 87.17
N ARG A 43 -14.59 -14.97 87.83
CA ARG A 43 -13.55 -14.11 87.26
C ARG A 43 -13.00 -14.67 85.96
N ASN A 44 -12.75 -15.98 85.90
CA ASN A 44 -12.31 -16.63 84.67
C ASN A 44 -13.38 -16.55 83.57
N LEU A 45 -14.66 -16.79 83.90
CA LEU A 45 -15.77 -16.72 82.96
C LEU A 45 -15.93 -15.31 82.37
N ILE A 46 -15.81 -14.26 83.18
CA ILE A 46 -15.93 -12.86 82.74
C ILE A 46 -14.70 -12.43 81.94
N LEU A 47 -13.48 -12.61 82.48
CA LEU A 47 -12.24 -12.16 81.84
C LEU A 47 -11.97 -12.83 80.49
N ASN A 48 -12.46 -14.06 80.29
CA ASN A 48 -12.31 -14.76 79.03
C ASN A 48 -13.50 -14.59 78.08
N GLY A 49 -14.56 -13.87 78.50
CA GLY A 49 -15.74 -13.54 77.69
C GLY A 49 -16.82 -14.63 77.63
N TYR A 50 -16.78 -15.63 78.51
CA TYR A 50 -17.83 -16.64 78.64
C TYR A 50 -19.11 -16.09 79.29
N ILE A 51 -18.97 -15.09 80.17
CA ILE A 51 -20.04 -14.21 80.63
C ILE A 51 -19.69 -12.82 80.12
N ASN A 52 -20.56 -12.25 79.29
CA ASN A 52 -20.35 -10.97 78.65
C ASN A 52 -21.38 -9.93 79.14
N GLU A 53 -21.28 -8.71 78.63
CA GLU A 53 -22.17 -7.59 78.93
C GLU A 53 -23.66 -7.85 78.60
N ASN A 54 -23.97 -8.86 77.77
CA ASN A 54 -25.36 -9.26 77.47
C ASN A 54 -25.88 -10.36 78.39
N TYR A 55 -25.18 -10.70 79.48
CA TYR A 55 -25.57 -11.80 80.37
C TYR A 55 -27.03 -11.71 80.85
N ASN A 56 -27.50 -10.50 81.17
CA ASN A 56 -28.88 -10.27 81.58
C ASN A 56 -29.89 -10.67 80.49
N ASP A 57 -29.55 -10.49 79.21
CA ASP A 57 -30.40 -10.85 78.08
C ASP A 57 -30.55 -12.38 77.96
N TYR A 58 -29.57 -13.15 78.42
CA TYR A 58 -29.59 -14.62 78.36
C TYR A 58 -30.44 -15.25 79.46
N ILE A 59 -30.58 -14.58 80.61
CA ILE A 59 -31.29 -15.11 81.79
C ILE A 59 -32.67 -14.49 82.01
N SER A 60 -32.99 -13.40 81.31
CA SER A 60 -34.29 -12.74 81.44
C SER A 60 -35.40 -13.50 80.72
N LEU A 61 -36.56 -13.62 81.38
CA LEU A 61 -37.81 -14.02 80.71
C LEU A 61 -38.30 -12.84 79.87
N PHE A 62 -38.63 -13.09 78.61
CA PHE A 62 -39.12 -12.05 77.71
C PHE A 62 -40.53 -11.58 78.14
N HIS A 63 -40.69 -10.27 78.30
CA HIS A 63 -41.98 -9.62 78.51
C HIS A 63 -42.23 -8.66 77.35
N GLU A 64 -43.32 -8.88 76.62
CA GLU A 64 -43.68 -8.15 75.41
C GLU A 64 -44.18 -6.73 75.74
N VAL A 65 -43.24 -5.79 75.92
CA VAL A 65 -43.53 -4.39 76.24
C VAL A 65 -43.11 -3.49 75.06
N SER A 66 -41.82 -3.41 74.77
CA SER A 66 -41.25 -2.48 73.78
C SER A 66 -41.00 -3.07 72.39
N ILE A 67 -40.81 -4.38 72.28
CA ILE A 67 -40.58 -5.11 71.02
C ILE A 67 -41.44 -6.38 71.03
N THR A 68 -41.71 -7.00 69.88
CA THR A 68 -42.44 -8.28 69.84
C THR A 68 -41.53 -9.47 70.11
N LYS A 69 -42.12 -10.67 70.26
CA LYS A 69 -41.37 -11.91 70.44
C LYS A 69 -40.45 -12.21 69.24
N GLU A 70 -40.90 -11.90 68.04
CA GLU A 70 -40.15 -12.07 66.79
C GLU A 70 -38.93 -11.15 66.79
N ASP A 71 -39.13 -9.86 67.05
CA ASP A 71 -38.04 -8.87 67.13
C ASP A 71 -37.03 -9.22 68.22
N PHE A 72 -37.48 -9.68 69.40
CA PHE A 72 -36.60 -10.14 70.47
C PHE A 72 -35.81 -11.39 70.10
N THR A 73 -36.43 -12.32 69.36
CA THR A 73 -35.74 -13.51 68.83
C THR A 73 -34.64 -13.10 67.86
N PHE A 74 -34.93 -12.15 66.96
CA PHE A 74 -33.94 -11.58 66.06
C PHE A 74 -32.80 -10.89 66.81
N GLU A 75 -33.11 -10.02 67.78
CA GLU A 75 -32.12 -9.35 68.63
C GLU A 75 -31.18 -10.36 69.31
N ARG A 76 -31.74 -11.42 69.90
CA ARG A 76 -30.98 -12.47 70.55
C ARG A 76 -30.08 -13.23 69.57
N ASN A 77 -30.58 -13.54 68.37
CA ASN A 77 -29.81 -14.18 67.32
C ASN A 77 -28.61 -13.32 66.90
N VAL A 78 -28.83 -12.03 66.67
CA VAL A 78 -27.77 -11.04 66.35
C VAL A 78 -26.70 -10.99 67.44
N LYS A 79 -27.11 -10.84 68.70
CA LYS A 79 -26.19 -10.78 69.86
C LYS A 79 -25.37 -12.06 70.01
N SER A 80 -26.00 -13.21 69.72
CA SER A 80 -25.39 -14.55 69.83
C SER A 80 -24.62 -14.98 68.58
N GLY A 81 -24.68 -14.21 67.48
CA GLY A 81 -24.05 -14.57 66.21
C GLY A 81 -24.77 -15.67 65.43
N TYR A 82 -26.03 -15.96 65.75
CA TYR A 82 -26.85 -16.90 64.98
C TYR A 82 -27.46 -16.21 63.77
N ASN A 83 -27.19 -16.75 62.59
CA ASN A 83 -27.71 -16.23 61.33
C ASN A 83 -29.19 -16.61 61.16
N SER A 84 -30.07 -15.62 61.13
CA SER A 84 -31.46 -15.79 60.69
C SER A 84 -31.54 -15.85 59.16
N GLU A 85 -32.66 -16.32 58.61
CA GLU A 85 -32.96 -16.11 57.19
C GLU A 85 -33.07 -14.62 56.88
N PHE A 86 -32.62 -14.19 55.69
CA PHE A 86 -32.65 -12.78 55.32
C PHE A 86 -34.08 -12.20 55.27
N SER A 87 -35.05 -13.06 54.96
CA SER A 87 -36.49 -12.73 54.92
C SER A 87 -37.21 -12.89 56.26
N TYR A 88 -36.49 -13.11 57.36
CA TYR A 88 -37.07 -13.15 58.70
C TYR A 88 -37.90 -11.89 58.95
N LYS A 89 -39.18 -12.04 59.27
CA LYS A 89 -40.11 -10.91 59.35
C LYS A 89 -39.95 -10.17 60.67
N LEU A 90 -39.63 -8.88 60.56
CA LEU A 90 -39.64 -7.95 61.69
C LEU A 90 -41.03 -7.35 61.85
N SER A 91 -41.38 -6.97 63.07
CA SER A 91 -42.69 -6.39 63.37
C SER A 91 -42.75 -4.91 63.03
N ASP A 92 -43.95 -4.34 63.12
CA ASP A 92 -44.19 -2.88 63.02
C ASP A 92 -43.43 -2.07 64.09
N LYS A 93 -42.81 -2.71 65.09
CA LYS A 93 -41.98 -2.08 66.14
C LYS A 93 -40.47 -2.10 65.83
N THR A 94 -40.09 -2.23 64.56
CA THR A 94 -38.68 -2.26 64.12
C THR A 94 -37.86 -1.06 64.64
N GLU A 95 -38.45 0.12 64.84
CA GLU A 95 -37.78 1.27 65.47
C GLU A 95 -37.18 0.92 66.84
N ASN A 96 -37.98 0.33 67.72
CA ASN A 96 -37.57 -0.01 69.08
C ASN A 96 -36.51 -1.11 69.08
N LEU A 97 -36.56 -2.02 68.11
CA LEU A 97 -35.53 -3.04 67.91
C LEU A 97 -34.19 -2.40 67.51
N VAL A 98 -34.20 -1.48 66.54
CA VAL A 98 -33.00 -0.79 66.07
C VAL A 98 -32.33 -0.03 67.21
N GLU A 99 -33.10 0.65 68.08
CA GLU A 99 -32.55 1.37 69.24
C GLU A 99 -31.90 0.45 70.29
N LYS A 100 -32.34 -0.81 70.41
CA LYS A 100 -31.80 -1.78 71.37
C LYS A 100 -30.54 -2.50 70.88
N ILE A 101 -30.37 -2.63 69.56
CA ILE A 101 -29.17 -3.24 68.99
C ILE A 101 -28.07 -2.19 68.97
N ASP A 102 -27.00 -2.47 69.71
CA ASP A 102 -25.79 -1.65 69.74
C ASP A 102 -25.10 -1.62 68.35
N GLU A 103 -24.48 -0.49 68.02
CA GLU A 103 -23.84 -0.26 66.72
C GLU A 103 -22.81 -1.32 66.35
N ARG A 104 -22.06 -1.86 67.33
CA ARG A 104 -21.04 -2.90 67.09
C ARG A 104 -21.59 -4.19 66.49
N TYR A 105 -22.90 -4.45 66.66
CA TYR A 105 -23.54 -5.64 66.09
C TYR A 105 -23.89 -5.48 64.61
N PHE A 106 -23.95 -4.24 64.08
CA PHE A 106 -24.23 -3.98 62.67
C PHE A 106 -23.06 -4.35 61.73
N GLU A 107 -21.91 -4.68 62.30
CA GLU A 107 -20.76 -5.25 61.57
C GLU A 107 -20.78 -6.79 61.53
N ARG A 108 -21.77 -7.46 62.15
CA ARG A 108 -21.87 -8.93 62.18
C ARG A 108 -22.82 -9.46 61.11
N GLU A 109 -22.47 -10.59 60.48
CA GLU A 109 -23.32 -11.28 59.48
C GLU A 109 -24.74 -11.62 59.95
N ALA A 110 -24.93 -11.81 61.26
CA ALA A 110 -26.23 -12.09 61.84
C ALA A 110 -27.22 -10.91 61.75
N ILE A 111 -26.73 -9.68 61.53
CA ILE A 111 -27.59 -8.49 61.34
C ILE A 111 -28.31 -8.48 59.99
N LEU A 112 -27.82 -9.25 59.02
CA LEU A 112 -28.30 -9.21 57.64
C LEU A 112 -29.77 -9.66 57.56
N ASN A 113 -30.67 -8.69 57.44
CA ASN A 113 -32.11 -8.87 57.32
C ASN A 113 -32.69 -7.82 56.38
N PHE A 114 -33.59 -8.23 55.49
CA PHE A 114 -34.14 -7.33 54.46
C PHE A 114 -35.05 -6.26 55.05
N ASP A 115 -35.96 -6.61 55.96
CA ASP A 115 -36.90 -5.67 56.56
C ASP A 115 -36.15 -4.64 57.45
N LEU A 116 -35.07 -5.07 58.12
CA LEU A 116 -34.17 -4.18 58.87
C LEU A 116 -33.50 -3.17 57.93
N LEU A 117 -32.94 -3.62 56.81
CA LEU A 117 -32.26 -2.75 55.87
C LEU A 117 -33.22 -1.74 55.24
N ASP A 118 -34.44 -2.17 54.90
CA ASP A 118 -35.50 -1.29 54.38
C ASP A 118 -35.85 -0.19 55.40
N TYR A 119 -36.02 -0.56 56.67
CA TYR A 119 -36.32 0.38 57.74
C TYR A 119 -35.19 1.39 57.95
N LEU A 120 -33.93 0.92 58.01
CA LEU A 120 -32.77 1.79 58.16
C LEU A 120 -32.61 2.74 56.97
N GLY A 121 -32.82 2.24 55.74
CA GLY A 121 -32.70 3.04 54.51
C GLY A 121 -33.78 4.11 54.41
N SER A 122 -35.02 3.76 54.74
CA SER A 122 -36.15 4.70 54.79
C SER A 122 -35.96 5.81 55.84
N ASN A 123 -35.14 5.55 56.86
CA ASN A 123 -34.85 6.46 57.97
C ASN A 123 -33.36 6.84 58.04
N TYR A 124 -32.67 6.87 56.90
CA TYR A 124 -31.20 7.02 56.83
C TYR A 124 -30.66 8.23 57.59
N ASN A 125 -31.34 9.38 57.56
CA ASN A 125 -30.89 10.57 58.27
C ASN A 125 -30.72 10.34 59.78
N ARG A 126 -31.52 9.45 60.38
CA ARG A 126 -31.43 9.09 61.81
C ARG A 126 -30.46 7.94 62.05
N TYR A 127 -30.40 6.97 61.13
CA TYR A 127 -29.67 5.71 61.32
C TYR A 127 -28.49 5.50 60.37
N SER A 128 -27.93 6.57 59.80
CA SER A 128 -26.85 6.53 58.80
C SER A 128 -25.66 5.68 59.24
N ILE A 129 -25.19 5.83 60.48
CA ILE A 129 -24.07 5.03 61.02
C ILE A 129 -24.38 3.53 60.96
N LYS A 130 -25.58 3.12 61.40
CA LYS A 130 -26.03 1.72 61.40
C LYS A 130 -26.20 1.20 59.97
N TYR A 131 -26.78 2.00 59.08
CA TYR A 131 -26.94 1.65 57.66
C TYR A 131 -25.59 1.46 56.97
N ASP A 132 -24.68 2.43 57.13
CA ASP A 132 -23.35 2.42 56.51
C ASP A 132 -22.50 1.25 57.03
N SER A 133 -22.67 0.83 58.30
CA SER A 133 -22.05 -0.38 58.84
C SER A 133 -22.53 -1.64 58.11
N VAL A 134 -23.84 -1.75 57.82
CA VAL A 134 -24.37 -2.88 57.04
C VAL A 134 -23.85 -2.85 55.60
N ILE A 135 -23.81 -1.69 54.95
CA ILE A 135 -23.25 -1.55 53.60
C ILE A 135 -21.77 -1.97 53.56
N ARG A 136 -20.99 -1.56 54.57
CA ARG A 136 -19.57 -1.96 54.70
C ARG A 136 -19.41 -3.45 54.93
N LEU A 137 -20.29 -4.06 55.73
CA LEU A 137 -20.36 -5.51 55.90
C LEU A 137 -20.65 -6.21 54.57
N LEU A 138 -21.57 -5.69 53.77
CA LEU A 138 -21.88 -6.24 52.44
C LEU A 138 -20.71 -6.11 51.46
N SER A 139 -19.84 -5.12 51.66
CA SER A 139 -18.63 -4.88 50.86
C SER A 139 -17.46 -5.84 51.18
N SER A 140 -17.70 -6.90 51.96
CA SER A 140 -16.65 -7.83 52.44
C SER A 140 -16.35 -9.01 51.52
N GLU A 141 -17.01 -9.12 50.36
CA GLU A 141 -16.85 -10.22 49.39
C GLU A 141 -17.19 -11.62 49.93
N LYS A 142 -17.77 -11.71 51.13
CA LYS A 142 -18.19 -12.98 51.71
C LYS A 142 -19.41 -13.53 50.99
N GLU A 143 -19.47 -14.86 50.86
CA GLU A 143 -20.58 -15.56 50.21
C GLU A 143 -21.96 -15.13 50.75
N ARG A 144 -22.12 -15.01 52.08
CA ARG A 144 -23.39 -14.59 52.68
C ARG A 144 -23.76 -13.14 52.34
N SER A 145 -22.78 -12.25 52.23
CA SER A 145 -23.00 -10.86 51.80
C SER A 145 -23.47 -10.79 50.35
N VAL A 146 -22.87 -11.60 49.48
CA VAL A 146 -23.22 -11.69 48.06
C VAL A 146 -24.62 -12.28 47.89
N GLN A 147 -24.92 -13.37 48.59
CA GLN A 147 -26.26 -13.96 48.64
C GLN A 147 -27.31 -12.97 49.17
N PHE A 148 -26.94 -12.12 50.13
CA PHE A 148 -27.82 -11.07 50.64
C PHE A 148 -28.12 -10.04 49.55
N ILE A 149 -27.10 -9.53 48.84
CA ILE A 149 -27.30 -8.57 47.74
C ILE A 149 -28.19 -9.18 46.66
N ASP A 150 -27.86 -10.39 46.19
CA ASP A 150 -28.64 -11.11 45.17
C ASP A 150 -30.09 -11.34 45.60
N GLY A 151 -30.31 -11.65 46.87
CA GLY A 151 -31.65 -11.84 47.43
C GLY A 151 -32.42 -10.53 47.59
N TYR A 152 -31.73 -9.44 47.95
CA TYR A 152 -32.32 -8.13 48.20
C TYR A 152 -32.84 -7.50 46.90
N ILE A 153 -32.07 -7.59 45.82
CA ILE A 153 -32.42 -6.97 44.52
C ILE A 153 -33.56 -7.68 43.76
N LYS A 154 -33.96 -8.89 44.18
CA LYS A 154 -35.08 -9.63 43.57
C LYS A 154 -36.44 -8.93 43.75
N ASN A 155 -36.56 -8.02 44.71
CA ASN A 155 -37.78 -7.27 44.95
C ASN A 155 -37.55 -5.78 44.62
N GLU A 156 -38.10 -5.33 43.49
CA GLU A 156 -37.94 -3.96 43.00
C GLU A 156 -38.69 -2.92 43.87
N ASP A 157 -39.64 -3.34 44.73
CA ASP A 157 -40.36 -2.44 45.66
C ASP A 157 -39.50 -1.97 46.85
N ARG A 158 -38.32 -2.55 47.04
CA ARG A 158 -37.42 -2.18 48.14
C ARG A 158 -36.73 -0.84 47.88
N PRO A 159 -36.18 -0.17 48.92
CA PRO A 159 -35.39 1.07 48.79
C PRO A 159 -34.06 0.92 48.03
N LEU A 160 -34.09 0.45 46.77
CA LEU A 160 -32.90 0.17 45.96
C LEU A 160 -32.08 1.42 45.64
N GLU A 161 -32.71 2.60 45.61
CA GLU A 161 -32.03 3.86 45.31
C GLU A 161 -30.90 4.16 46.30
N ILE A 162 -31.24 4.23 47.60
CA ILE A 162 -30.25 4.47 48.65
C ILE A 162 -29.28 3.29 48.80
N PHE A 163 -29.77 2.06 48.58
CA PHE A 163 -28.95 0.86 48.66
C PHE A 163 -27.81 0.87 47.65
N PHE A 164 -28.11 1.06 46.37
CA PHE A 164 -27.08 1.12 45.33
C PHE A 164 -26.23 2.38 45.42
N GLU A 165 -26.81 3.54 45.77
CA GLU A 165 -26.01 4.76 45.99
C GLU A 165 -24.92 4.51 47.03
N LYS A 166 -25.27 3.90 48.16
CA LYS A 166 -24.32 3.61 49.25
C LYS A 166 -23.40 2.45 48.94
N LEU A 167 -23.88 1.40 48.29
CA LEU A 167 -23.08 0.25 47.93
C LEU A 167 -21.95 0.64 46.96
N VAL A 168 -22.29 1.40 45.90
CA VAL A 168 -21.31 1.87 44.90
C VAL A 168 -20.34 2.90 45.48
N GLU A 169 -20.79 3.73 46.44
CA GLU A 169 -19.93 4.68 47.16
C GLU A 169 -18.90 3.98 48.07
N ASN A 170 -19.31 2.90 48.77
CA ASN A 170 -18.46 2.24 49.78
C ASN A 170 -17.62 1.08 49.23
N TRP A 171 -18.10 0.37 48.21
CA TRP A 171 -17.41 -0.77 47.61
C TRP A 171 -16.79 -0.39 46.26
N LYS A 172 -15.55 0.09 46.30
CA LYS A 172 -14.85 0.62 45.11
C LYS A 172 -14.72 -0.39 43.96
N ASN A 173 -14.43 -1.64 44.26
CA ASN A 173 -14.29 -2.68 43.23
C ASN A 173 -15.56 -3.51 43.05
N PHE A 174 -16.74 -2.97 43.40
CA PHE A 174 -17.99 -3.71 43.29
C PHE A 174 -18.25 -4.17 41.86
N TRP A 175 -18.11 -3.29 40.87
CA TRP A 175 -18.31 -3.68 39.47
C TRP A 175 -17.33 -4.75 39.00
N GLU A 176 -16.04 -4.60 39.33
CA GLU A 176 -15.02 -5.60 39.01
C GLU A 176 -15.34 -6.95 39.64
N TYR A 177 -15.79 -6.97 40.90
CA TYR A 177 -16.27 -8.17 41.56
C TYR A 177 -17.44 -8.83 40.82
N ILE A 178 -18.44 -8.08 40.38
CA ILE A 178 -19.58 -8.63 39.64
C ILE A 178 -19.14 -9.26 38.31
N VAL A 179 -18.19 -8.64 37.59
CA VAL A 179 -17.67 -9.17 36.32
C VAL A 179 -16.77 -10.39 36.55
N ASP A 180 -15.90 -10.36 37.56
CA ASP A 180 -14.93 -11.43 37.86
C ASP A 180 -15.52 -12.61 38.63
N ALA A 181 -16.71 -12.46 39.23
CA ALA A 181 -17.30 -13.47 40.10
C ALA A 181 -17.44 -14.86 39.43
N SER A 182 -17.28 -15.00 38.11
CA SER A 182 -17.32 -16.23 37.30
C SER A 182 -18.61 -17.05 37.38
N VAL A 183 -19.49 -16.71 38.34
CA VAL A 183 -20.75 -17.38 38.66
C VAL A 183 -21.93 -16.71 37.96
N TYR A 184 -21.82 -15.42 37.60
CA TYR A 184 -22.91 -14.69 36.96
C TYR A 184 -22.91 -14.89 35.44
N ASP A 185 -24.10 -15.14 34.91
CA ASP A 185 -24.34 -15.11 33.47
C ASP A 185 -24.48 -13.66 32.97
N ARG A 186 -24.51 -13.49 31.65
CA ARG A 186 -24.60 -12.17 31.02
C ARG A 186 -25.84 -11.39 31.45
N SER A 187 -26.98 -12.06 31.59
CA SER A 187 -28.25 -11.45 32.00
C SER A 187 -28.14 -10.83 33.39
N LYS A 188 -27.52 -11.56 34.33
CA LYS A 188 -27.31 -11.08 35.70
C LYS A 188 -26.32 -9.92 35.76
N ILE A 189 -25.26 -9.96 34.97
CA ILE A 189 -24.28 -8.87 34.88
C ILE A 189 -24.96 -7.59 34.32
N ASP A 190 -25.77 -7.74 33.27
CA ASP A 190 -26.51 -6.62 32.68
C ASP A 190 -27.58 -6.06 33.66
N GLU A 191 -28.23 -6.92 34.47
CA GLU A 191 -29.11 -6.50 35.57
C GLU A 191 -28.37 -5.62 36.59
N TYR A 192 -27.19 -6.06 37.05
CA TYR A 192 -26.37 -5.26 37.96
C TYR A 192 -25.93 -3.93 37.34
N LEU A 193 -25.48 -3.93 36.09
CA LEU A 193 -25.10 -2.72 35.38
C LEU A 193 -26.27 -1.74 35.29
N ARG A 194 -27.46 -2.23 34.94
CA ARG A 194 -28.71 -1.46 34.93
C ARG A 194 -28.97 -0.83 36.30
N LEU A 195 -28.89 -1.61 37.38
CA LEU A 195 -29.18 -1.13 38.74
C LEU A 195 -28.16 -0.07 39.20
N ILE A 196 -26.87 -0.29 38.94
CA ILE A 196 -25.79 0.67 39.23
C ILE A 196 -26.06 1.99 38.51
N ILE A 197 -26.31 1.96 37.19
CA ILE A 197 -26.57 3.16 36.40
C ILE A 197 -27.89 3.83 36.82
N THR A 198 -28.92 3.06 37.13
CA THR A 198 -30.24 3.60 37.51
C THR A 198 -30.15 4.39 38.80
N TYR A 199 -29.53 3.81 39.84
CA TYR A 199 -29.62 4.31 41.20
C TYR A 199 -28.41 5.13 41.69
N SER A 200 -27.23 4.99 41.08
CA SER A 200 -26.03 5.71 41.51
C SER A 200 -25.81 7.00 40.72
N LYS A 201 -25.22 8.04 41.33
CA LYS A 201 -24.82 9.26 40.61
C LYS A 201 -23.67 8.96 39.64
N VAL A 202 -23.63 9.67 38.52
CA VAL A 202 -22.59 9.45 37.50
C VAL A 202 -21.20 9.71 38.08
N GLU A 203 -21.06 10.76 38.88
CA GLU A 203 -19.82 11.11 39.57
C GLU A 203 -19.36 9.98 40.50
N THR A 204 -20.29 9.43 41.30
CA THR A 204 -19.99 8.30 42.20
C THR A 204 -19.53 7.06 41.45
N ILE A 205 -20.17 6.73 40.32
CA ILE A 205 -19.76 5.59 39.46
C ILE A 205 -18.33 5.83 38.94
N LEU A 206 -18.07 7.02 38.39
CA LEU A 206 -16.78 7.36 37.78
C LEU A 206 -15.63 7.47 38.79
N ASP A 207 -15.91 7.89 40.03
CA ASP A 207 -14.91 8.10 41.06
C ASP A 207 -14.58 6.82 41.84
N ASN A 208 -15.55 5.91 41.97
CA ASN A 208 -15.39 4.74 42.83
C ASN A 208 -15.21 3.43 42.05
N GLN A 209 -15.76 3.29 40.85
CA GLN A 209 -15.76 2.02 40.11
C GLN A 209 -14.68 1.98 39.01
N SER A 210 -14.25 0.78 38.63
CA SER A 210 -13.24 0.60 37.58
C SER A 210 -13.78 1.00 36.21
N LYS A 211 -13.31 2.15 35.71
CA LYS A 211 -13.67 2.66 34.37
C LYS A 211 -13.33 1.70 33.24
N LYS A 212 -12.25 0.94 33.38
CA LYS A 212 -11.79 -0.04 32.38
C LYS A 212 -12.84 -1.15 32.21
N PHE A 213 -13.20 -1.84 33.30
CA PHE A 213 -14.19 -2.92 33.27
C PHE A 213 -15.59 -2.42 32.92
N LEU A 214 -15.94 -1.17 33.30
CA LEU A 214 -17.18 -0.55 32.84
C LEU A 214 -17.18 -0.39 31.31
N ASN A 215 -16.12 0.20 30.74
CA ASN A 215 -16.03 0.35 29.29
C ASN A 215 -16.06 -0.97 28.55
N GLU A 216 -15.26 -1.97 28.96
CA GLU A 216 -15.25 -3.29 28.30
C GLU A 216 -16.65 -3.90 28.18
N MET A 217 -17.46 -3.76 29.23
CA MET A 217 -18.82 -4.30 29.28
C MET A 217 -19.85 -3.46 28.54
N ILE A 218 -19.68 -2.14 28.49
CA ILE A 218 -20.55 -1.20 27.78
C ILE A 218 -20.26 -1.25 26.27
N GLU A 219 -18.99 -1.19 25.88
CA GLU A 219 -18.56 -1.11 24.48
C GLU A 219 -18.94 -2.36 23.68
N SER A 220 -18.94 -3.53 24.33
CA SER A 220 -19.29 -4.83 23.72
C SER A 220 -20.78 -5.18 23.80
N ASN A 221 -21.62 -4.34 24.43
CA ASN A 221 -23.05 -4.63 24.60
C ASN A 221 -23.91 -3.94 23.53
N PRO A 222 -24.44 -4.68 22.54
CA PRO A 222 -25.26 -4.09 21.47
C PRO A 222 -26.56 -3.46 21.99
N GLN A 223 -27.07 -3.93 23.13
CA GLN A 223 -28.33 -3.48 23.76
C GLN A 223 -28.10 -2.46 24.87
N PHE A 224 -26.89 -1.91 25.03
CA PHE A 224 -26.61 -0.99 26.12
C PHE A 224 -27.55 0.23 26.15
N LEU A 225 -27.89 0.79 24.99
CA LEU A 225 -28.75 1.97 24.91
C LEU A 225 -30.19 1.69 25.36
N SER A 226 -30.64 0.43 25.33
CA SER A 226 -31.95 -0.01 25.82
C SER A 226 -31.90 -0.59 27.24
N LEU A 227 -30.71 -0.71 27.85
CA LEU A 227 -30.52 -1.32 29.17
C LEU A 227 -31.26 -0.55 30.28
N VAL A 228 -31.24 0.78 30.22
CA VAL A 228 -31.92 1.66 31.17
C VAL A 228 -33.03 2.43 30.43
N GLN A 229 -34.28 2.02 30.69
CA GLN A 229 -35.46 2.59 30.03
C GLN A 229 -36.01 3.80 30.79
N ASN A 230 -36.56 4.76 30.05
CA ASN A 230 -37.31 5.86 30.63
C ASN A 230 -38.65 5.33 31.17
N ARG A 231 -38.80 5.27 32.51
CA ARG A 231 -40.01 4.83 33.20
C ARG A 231 -40.35 5.80 34.33
N ASP A 232 -41.62 5.84 34.73
CA ASP A 232 -42.12 6.63 35.86
C ASP A 232 -41.77 8.12 35.81
N GLY A 233 -41.72 8.69 34.60
CA GLY A 233 -41.35 10.11 34.37
C GLY A 233 -39.87 10.42 34.55
N LYS A 234 -39.01 9.43 34.86
CA LYS A 234 -37.55 9.58 34.91
C LYS A 234 -36.97 9.50 33.49
N ASN A 235 -36.19 10.51 33.11
CA ASN A 235 -35.48 10.57 31.84
C ASN A 235 -33.98 10.36 32.07
N TYR A 236 -33.42 9.27 31.55
CA TYR A 236 -32.02 8.88 31.75
C TYR A 236 -31.06 9.40 30.66
N TYR A 237 -31.56 10.17 29.69
CA TYR A 237 -30.74 10.70 28.58
C TYR A 237 -29.47 11.41 29.07
N TYR A 238 -29.62 12.40 29.98
CA TYR A 238 -28.47 13.16 30.50
C TYR A 238 -27.53 12.30 31.35
N LYS A 239 -28.08 11.31 32.05
CA LYS A 239 -27.30 10.41 32.90
C LYS A 239 -26.41 9.51 32.05
N ILE A 240 -26.99 8.86 31.05
CA ILE A 240 -26.28 7.96 30.14
C ILE A 240 -25.27 8.74 29.29
N SER A 241 -25.66 9.88 28.70
CA SER A 241 -24.73 10.72 27.92
C SER A 241 -23.54 11.23 28.75
N ASN A 242 -23.76 11.69 30.00
CA ASN A 242 -22.67 12.08 30.88
C ASN A 242 -21.77 10.90 31.29
N LEU A 243 -22.35 9.71 31.49
CA LEU A 243 -21.58 8.49 31.76
C LEU A 243 -20.68 8.13 30.57
N LEU A 244 -21.23 8.07 29.35
CA LEU A 244 -20.48 7.79 28.13
C LEU A 244 -19.35 8.80 27.91
N LYS A 245 -19.63 10.08 28.14
CA LYS A 245 -18.63 11.15 28.07
C LYS A 245 -17.54 10.98 29.12
N GLY A 246 -17.90 10.70 30.37
CA GLY A 246 -16.97 10.54 31.48
C GLY A 246 -16.08 9.30 31.37
N LEU A 247 -16.57 8.26 30.69
CA LEU A 247 -15.82 7.05 30.37
C LEU A 247 -15.05 7.13 29.05
N ASN A 248 -15.38 8.10 28.17
CA ASN A 248 -14.87 8.17 26.79
C ASN A 248 -15.13 6.87 25.99
N THR A 249 -16.31 6.29 26.16
CA THR A 249 -16.72 5.01 25.59
C THR A 249 -16.69 5.03 24.05
N LYS A 250 -16.23 3.93 23.44
CA LYS A 250 -16.28 3.69 21.99
C LYS A 250 -16.93 2.33 21.69
N PHE A 251 -18.25 2.33 21.48
CA PHE A 251 -19.01 1.11 21.19
C PHE A 251 -18.41 0.33 20.03
N GLU A 252 -18.19 -0.97 20.23
CA GLU A 252 -17.76 -1.89 19.18
C GLU A 252 -18.93 -2.30 18.30
N ILE A 253 -20.12 -2.42 18.88
CA ILE A 253 -21.36 -2.80 18.22
C ILE A 253 -22.56 -2.17 18.94
N LEU A 254 -23.61 -1.82 18.18
CA LEU A 254 -24.90 -1.37 18.69
C LEU A 254 -26.03 -1.94 17.85
N ASP A 255 -27.16 -2.25 18.50
CA ASP A 255 -28.41 -2.52 17.80
C ASP A 255 -28.90 -1.26 17.06
N ASN A 256 -29.65 -1.47 15.97
CA ASN A 256 -30.28 -0.36 15.26
C ASN A 256 -31.25 0.39 16.18
N PRO A 257 -31.31 1.74 16.08
CA PRO A 257 -32.17 2.52 16.95
C PRO A 257 -33.64 2.20 16.73
N ASN A 258 -34.39 2.23 17.82
CA ASN A 258 -35.84 2.23 17.85
C ASN A 258 -36.35 3.53 18.49
N GLN A 259 -37.67 3.70 18.60
CA GLN A 259 -38.27 4.92 19.14
C GLN A 259 -37.78 5.30 20.56
N GLU A 260 -37.36 4.32 21.37
CA GLU A 260 -36.88 4.58 22.74
C GLU A 260 -35.40 5.00 22.77
N THR A 261 -34.60 4.48 21.84
CA THR A 261 -33.13 4.62 21.82
C THR A 261 -32.61 5.65 20.83
N GLU A 262 -33.45 6.10 19.88
CA GLU A 262 -33.10 7.03 18.79
C GLU A 262 -32.30 8.23 19.26
N LYS A 263 -32.76 8.92 20.32
CA LYS A 263 -32.10 10.13 20.83
C LYS A 263 -30.71 9.86 21.42
N LEU A 264 -30.52 8.72 22.09
CA LEU A 264 -29.21 8.31 22.62
C LEU A 264 -28.29 7.83 21.50
N PHE A 265 -28.84 7.15 20.51
CA PHE A 265 -28.09 6.73 19.34
C PHE A 265 -27.58 7.94 18.54
N GLU A 266 -28.43 8.95 18.33
CA GLU A 266 -28.02 10.22 17.72
C GLU A 266 -26.92 10.91 18.54
N TYR A 267 -27.01 10.89 19.88
CA TYR A 267 -25.94 11.40 20.73
C TYR A 267 -24.62 10.63 20.51
N VAL A 268 -24.67 9.30 20.43
CA VAL A 268 -23.50 8.46 20.16
C VAL A 268 -22.88 8.81 18.80
N TYR A 269 -23.72 8.99 17.78
CA TYR A 269 -23.30 9.37 16.43
C TYR A 269 -22.61 10.74 16.39
N ILE A 270 -23.28 11.78 16.90
CA ILE A 270 -22.77 13.16 16.85
C ILE A 270 -21.49 13.34 17.67
N ASN A 271 -21.35 12.61 18.78
CA ASN A 271 -20.21 12.73 19.69
C ASN A 271 -19.15 11.64 19.49
N ASN A 272 -19.23 10.90 18.38
CA ASN A 272 -18.23 9.90 17.99
C ASN A 272 -18.01 8.79 19.03
N HIS A 273 -19.04 8.40 19.80
CA HIS A 273 -18.95 7.35 20.83
C HIS A 273 -18.96 5.93 20.27
N TYR A 274 -18.65 5.74 18.99
CA TYR A 274 -18.54 4.45 18.32
C TYR A 274 -17.13 4.24 17.79
N SER A 275 -16.67 2.99 17.83
CA SER A 275 -15.37 2.57 17.30
C SER A 275 -15.37 2.62 15.78
N ILE A 276 -14.24 2.99 15.19
CA ILE A 276 -14.04 2.97 13.73
C ILE A 276 -13.77 1.53 13.30
N ASN A 277 -14.85 0.82 12.97
CA ASN A 277 -14.87 -0.54 12.44
C ASN A 277 -15.92 -0.63 11.31
N ASN A 278 -15.92 -1.74 10.58
CA ASN A 278 -16.79 -1.89 9.42
C ASN A 278 -18.27 -1.75 9.76
N ASP A 279 -18.73 -2.47 10.80
CA ASP A 279 -20.15 -2.59 11.13
C ASP A 279 -20.73 -1.26 11.61
N ASN A 280 -20.00 -0.55 12.47
CA ASN A 280 -20.42 0.77 12.93
C ASN A 280 -20.45 1.77 11.78
N LEU A 281 -19.41 1.84 10.93
CA LEU A 281 -19.40 2.80 9.83
C LEU A 281 -20.53 2.51 8.83
N LEU A 282 -20.79 1.24 8.53
CA LEU A 282 -21.90 0.82 7.68
C LEU A 282 -23.25 1.23 8.31
N GLN A 283 -23.45 0.95 9.60
CA GLN A 283 -24.67 1.34 10.32
C GLN A 283 -24.88 2.86 10.31
N GLN A 284 -23.86 3.65 10.63
CA GLN A 284 -23.97 5.11 10.65
C GLN A 284 -24.30 5.66 9.25
N ILE A 285 -23.65 5.15 8.20
CA ILE A 285 -23.88 5.65 6.84
C ILE A 285 -25.25 5.26 6.30
N LEU A 286 -25.80 4.09 6.66
CA LEU A 286 -27.13 3.66 6.23
C LEU A 286 -28.25 4.40 6.96
N LEU A 287 -28.05 4.78 8.23
CA LEU A 287 -29.05 5.48 9.03
C LEU A 287 -29.08 6.99 8.75
N PHE A 288 -27.91 7.61 8.56
CA PHE A 288 -27.79 9.07 8.44
C PHE A 288 -27.44 9.57 7.04
N GLY A 289 -26.97 8.68 6.16
CA GLY A 289 -26.54 9.04 4.81
C GLY A 289 -27.69 9.10 3.82
N LYS A 290 -27.49 9.90 2.77
CA LYS A 290 -28.44 10.00 1.64
C LYS A 290 -27.97 9.15 0.47
N ASP A 291 -28.91 8.44 -0.14
CA ASP A 291 -28.68 7.65 -1.37
C ASP A 291 -27.50 6.67 -1.27
N VAL A 292 -27.28 6.10 -0.08
CA VAL A 292 -26.19 5.18 0.19
C VAL A 292 -26.61 3.74 -0.13
N ASN A 293 -25.77 3.06 -0.91
CA ASN A 293 -25.86 1.62 -1.14
C ASN A 293 -24.72 0.89 -0.40
N GLU A 294 -25.05 -0.23 0.25
CA GLU A 294 -24.08 -1.10 0.90
C GLU A 294 -23.01 -1.64 -0.06
N GLU A 295 -23.38 -1.92 -1.31
CA GLU A 295 -22.44 -2.40 -2.33
C GLU A 295 -21.39 -1.34 -2.68
N ASP A 296 -21.81 -0.08 -2.81
CA ASP A 296 -20.88 1.03 -3.05
C ASP A 296 -19.97 1.23 -1.85
N PHE A 297 -20.49 1.08 -0.63
CA PHE A 297 -19.69 1.13 0.60
C PHE A 297 -18.63 0.03 0.66
N LYS A 298 -18.90 -1.16 0.12
CA LYS A 298 -17.93 -2.26 0.05
C LYS A 298 -16.86 -2.03 -1.03
N ASN A 299 -17.27 -1.53 -2.19
CA ASN A 299 -16.41 -1.42 -3.38
C ASN A 299 -15.59 -0.11 -3.44
N SER A 300 -16.11 0.97 -2.88
CA SER A 300 -15.58 2.34 -2.94
C SER A 300 -15.81 3.10 -1.62
N ASN A 301 -15.35 2.51 -0.53
CA ASN A 301 -15.73 2.86 0.84
C ASN A 301 -15.55 4.35 1.18
N TYR A 302 -14.36 4.90 0.93
CA TYR A 302 -14.06 6.29 1.28
C TYR A 302 -14.84 7.27 0.40
N SER A 303 -14.99 6.96 -0.89
CA SER A 303 -15.81 7.74 -1.83
C SER A 303 -17.27 7.78 -1.41
N THR A 304 -17.84 6.63 -1.04
CA THR A 304 -19.23 6.55 -0.53
C THR A 304 -19.39 7.36 0.74
N ILE A 305 -18.44 7.29 1.67
CA ILE A 305 -18.44 8.09 2.89
C ILE A 305 -18.41 9.59 2.58
N LEU A 306 -17.53 10.04 1.69
CA LEU A 306 -17.44 11.45 1.32
C LEU A 306 -18.70 11.98 0.60
N LYS A 307 -19.44 11.12 -0.10
CA LYS A 307 -20.66 11.47 -0.84
C LYS A 307 -21.95 11.36 -0.02
N SER A 308 -21.90 10.74 1.16
CA SER A 308 -23.08 10.44 1.97
C SER A 308 -23.81 11.64 2.59
N ASP A 309 -23.28 12.87 2.46
CA ASP A 309 -23.70 14.08 3.20
C ASP A 309 -23.56 13.98 4.74
N CYS A 310 -23.03 12.87 5.29
CA CYS A 310 -22.83 12.65 6.73
C CYS A 310 -21.65 13.46 7.28
N LYS A 311 -21.82 14.78 7.47
CA LYS A 311 -20.75 15.65 7.98
C LYS A 311 -20.08 15.15 9.28
N PRO A 312 -20.82 14.70 10.33
CA PRO A 312 -20.19 14.19 11.54
C PRO A 312 -19.30 12.96 11.27
N LEU A 313 -19.78 12.01 10.47
CA LEU A 313 -19.03 10.81 10.07
C LEU A 313 -17.76 11.17 9.30
N ILE A 314 -17.87 12.05 8.31
CA ILE A 314 -16.76 12.49 7.47
C ILE A 314 -15.69 13.19 8.32
N GLU A 315 -16.09 14.09 9.23
CA GLU A 315 -15.17 14.78 10.14
C GLU A 315 -14.49 13.81 11.11
N TYR A 316 -15.23 12.83 11.63
CA TYR A 316 -14.69 11.83 12.54
C TYR A 316 -13.62 10.96 11.87
N ILE A 317 -13.91 10.48 10.66
CA ILE A 317 -12.99 9.66 9.86
C ILE A 317 -11.76 10.47 9.47
N ASN A 318 -11.92 11.69 8.96
CA ASN A 318 -10.78 12.53 8.56
C ASN A 318 -9.88 12.93 9.73
N SER A 319 -10.46 13.07 10.93
CA SER A 319 -9.70 13.33 12.16
C SER A 319 -8.92 12.10 12.62
N ASN A 320 -9.37 10.89 12.28
CA ASN A 320 -8.80 9.61 12.70
C ASN A 320 -8.41 8.73 11.49
N ILE A 321 -7.90 9.35 10.43
CA ILE A 321 -7.77 8.72 9.11
C ILE A 321 -6.89 7.47 9.15
N THR A 322 -5.81 7.46 9.94
CA THR A 322 -4.92 6.31 10.10
C THR A 322 -5.62 5.10 10.72
N THR A 323 -6.47 5.34 11.73
CA THR A 323 -7.28 4.29 12.36
C THR A 323 -8.30 3.74 11.36
N TYR A 324 -8.97 4.61 10.62
CA TYR A 324 -9.90 4.23 9.57
C TYR A 324 -9.24 3.36 8.47
N ILE A 325 -8.07 3.77 7.98
CA ILE A 325 -7.36 3.03 6.94
C ILE A 325 -7.01 1.61 7.40
N ASN A 326 -6.50 1.47 8.63
CA ASN A 326 -6.09 0.18 9.17
C ASN A 326 -7.27 -0.73 9.57
N ASN A 327 -8.32 -0.15 10.17
CA ASN A 327 -9.41 -0.94 10.73
C ASN A 327 -10.54 -1.23 9.74
N VAL A 328 -10.67 -0.43 8.68
CA VAL A 328 -11.77 -0.55 7.72
C VAL A 328 -11.24 -0.62 6.29
N TYR A 329 -10.68 0.47 5.76
CA TYR A 329 -10.37 0.60 4.32
C TYR A 329 -9.53 -0.55 3.75
N LEU A 330 -8.44 -0.94 4.44
CA LEU A 330 -7.56 -2.02 3.99
C LEU A 330 -8.12 -3.42 4.27
N LYS A 331 -9.01 -3.56 5.26
CA LYS A 331 -9.61 -4.86 5.63
C LYS A 331 -10.80 -5.24 4.75
N LEU A 332 -11.48 -4.27 4.15
CA LEU A 332 -12.54 -4.52 3.17
C LEU A 332 -11.95 -5.10 1.88
N GLU A 333 -12.17 -6.37 1.60
CA GLU A 333 -11.54 -7.08 0.47
C GLU A 333 -11.84 -6.43 -0.88
N ASP A 334 -13.11 -6.08 -1.12
CA ASP A 334 -13.62 -5.57 -2.39
C ASP A 334 -13.43 -4.06 -2.60
N ASN A 335 -12.88 -3.34 -1.60
CA ASN A 335 -12.66 -1.90 -1.67
C ASN A 335 -11.50 -1.54 -2.63
N LYS A 336 -11.77 -1.57 -3.92
CA LYS A 336 -10.79 -1.44 -5.00
C LYS A 336 -11.11 -0.31 -5.98
N PHE A 337 -12.32 0.22 -5.95
CA PHE A 337 -12.86 1.10 -6.99
C PHE A 337 -13.15 2.50 -6.48
N GLU A 338 -12.31 3.01 -5.56
CA GLU A 338 -12.40 4.40 -5.11
C GLU A 338 -12.39 5.37 -6.29
N GLU A 339 -13.20 6.40 -6.23
CA GLU A 339 -13.16 7.46 -7.22
C GLU A 339 -11.84 8.22 -7.16
N GLU A 340 -11.38 8.69 -8.31
CA GLU A 340 -10.06 9.31 -8.44
C GLU A 340 -9.87 10.49 -7.47
N GLU A 341 -10.87 11.35 -7.32
CA GLU A 341 -10.79 12.51 -6.40
C GLU A 341 -10.66 12.08 -4.93
N SER A 342 -11.38 11.04 -4.52
CA SER A 342 -11.30 10.48 -3.17
C SER A 342 -9.96 9.82 -2.92
N LEU A 343 -9.44 9.07 -3.89
CA LEU A 343 -8.12 8.47 -3.84
C LEU A 343 -7.02 9.53 -3.73
N ILE A 344 -7.09 10.60 -4.54
CA ILE A 344 -6.15 11.73 -4.48
C ILE A 344 -6.18 12.37 -3.08
N LYS A 345 -7.37 12.56 -2.48
CA LYS A 345 -7.49 13.08 -1.10
C LYS A 345 -6.77 12.19 -0.08
N LEU A 346 -6.86 10.87 -0.20
CA LEU A 346 -6.11 9.94 0.66
C LEU A 346 -4.59 10.05 0.43
N LEU A 347 -4.16 9.99 -0.83
CA LEU A 347 -2.74 9.99 -1.18
C LEU A 347 -2.02 11.31 -0.82
N ASN A 348 -2.74 12.44 -0.85
CA ASN A 348 -2.21 13.73 -0.42
C ASN A 348 -2.39 14.02 1.08
N ASN A 349 -3.03 13.14 1.85
CA ASN A 349 -3.23 13.37 3.27
C ASN A 349 -1.90 13.22 4.04
N GLU A 350 -1.45 14.29 4.69
CA GLU A 350 -0.20 14.34 5.45
C GLU A 350 -0.24 13.48 6.74
N LYS A 351 -1.44 13.18 7.26
CA LYS A 351 -1.60 12.34 8.46
C LYS A 351 -1.43 10.84 8.16
N ILE A 352 -1.44 10.45 6.88
CA ILE A 352 -1.27 9.05 6.46
C ILE A 352 0.21 8.82 6.19
N GLU A 353 0.79 7.86 6.89
CA GLU A 353 2.17 7.44 6.68
C GLU A 353 2.38 6.85 5.27
N GLU A 354 3.56 7.06 4.70
CA GLU A 354 3.93 6.59 3.37
C GLU A 354 3.66 5.09 3.17
N LYS A 355 4.00 4.26 4.18
CA LYS A 355 3.76 2.81 4.14
C LYS A 355 2.28 2.46 3.95
N LEU A 356 1.36 3.25 4.51
CA LEU A 356 -0.07 3.04 4.32
C LEU A 356 -0.52 3.53 2.95
N LYS A 357 0.03 4.64 2.43
CA LYS A 357 -0.24 5.10 1.06
C LYS A 357 0.15 4.06 0.03
N ILE A 358 1.30 3.40 0.20
CA ILE A 358 1.75 2.32 -0.68
C ILE A 358 0.75 1.15 -0.67
N LYS A 359 0.26 0.74 0.51
CA LYS A 359 -0.77 -0.30 0.62
C LYS A 359 -2.09 0.10 -0.05
N ILE A 360 -2.48 1.38 0.03
CA ILE A 360 -3.64 1.90 -0.68
C ILE A 360 -3.43 1.76 -2.20
N ILE A 361 -2.29 2.21 -2.73
CA ILE A 361 -1.95 2.14 -4.16
C ILE A 361 -1.97 0.69 -4.67
N GLN A 362 -1.40 -0.25 -3.90
CA GLN A 362 -1.38 -1.67 -4.26
C GLN A 362 -2.77 -2.31 -4.29
N LYS A 363 -3.72 -1.76 -3.52
CA LYS A 363 -5.08 -2.31 -3.37
C LYS A 363 -6.05 -1.82 -4.44
N VAL A 364 -5.96 -0.56 -4.85
CA VAL A 364 -6.94 0.07 -5.74
C VAL A 364 -6.71 -0.29 -7.21
N GLU A 365 -7.77 -0.35 -8.01
CA GLU A 365 -7.70 -0.47 -9.47
C GLU A 365 -7.79 0.87 -10.20
N THR A 366 -8.29 1.90 -9.52
CA THR A 366 -8.41 3.25 -10.06
C THR A 366 -7.06 3.83 -10.47
N LYS A 367 -6.99 4.38 -11.70
CA LYS A 367 -5.80 5.05 -12.22
C LYS A 367 -5.91 6.57 -12.04
N ILE A 368 -4.79 7.19 -11.69
CA ILE A 368 -4.64 8.65 -11.62
C ILE A 368 -4.49 9.21 -13.04
N SER A 369 -5.39 10.11 -13.40
CA SER A 369 -5.45 10.72 -14.72
C SER A 369 -4.40 11.82 -14.91
N GLU A 370 -4.14 12.59 -13.86
CA GLU A 370 -3.20 13.72 -13.86
C GLU A 370 -2.27 13.64 -12.65
N LEU A 371 -1.00 13.30 -12.91
CA LEU A 371 -0.01 13.07 -11.86
C LEU A 371 0.37 14.36 -11.09
N ASN A 372 0.12 15.53 -11.68
CA ASN A 372 0.33 16.83 -11.03
C ASN A 372 -0.58 17.05 -9.80
N LYS A 373 -1.69 16.30 -9.68
CA LYS A 373 -2.59 16.34 -8.52
C LYS A 373 -2.02 15.61 -7.30
N ILE A 374 -0.93 14.84 -7.47
CA ILE A 374 -0.24 14.18 -6.37
C ILE A 374 0.92 15.07 -5.92
N ASN A 375 1.03 15.31 -4.61
CA ASN A 375 2.04 16.23 -4.08
C ASN A 375 3.39 15.55 -3.89
N ASP A 376 3.38 14.33 -3.34
CA ASP A 376 4.56 13.60 -2.89
C ASP A 376 5.22 12.79 -4.03
N LEU A 377 6.53 12.94 -4.21
CA LEU A 377 7.30 12.26 -5.26
C LEU A 377 7.43 10.74 -5.02
N SER A 378 7.55 10.29 -3.76
CA SER A 378 7.57 8.87 -3.45
C SER A 378 6.23 8.23 -3.80
N VAL A 379 5.11 8.90 -3.49
CA VAL A 379 3.76 8.45 -3.87
C VAL A 379 3.63 8.35 -5.39
N LYS A 380 4.12 9.34 -6.16
CA LYS A 380 4.15 9.28 -7.63
C LYS A 380 4.93 8.07 -8.12
N SER A 381 6.11 7.82 -7.56
CA SER A 381 6.97 6.69 -7.93
C SER A 381 6.24 5.36 -7.72
N HIS A 382 5.58 5.19 -6.58
CA HIS A 382 4.80 3.98 -6.31
C HIS A 382 3.56 3.84 -7.21
N LEU A 383 2.90 4.94 -7.58
CA LEU A 383 1.81 4.91 -8.57
C LEU A 383 2.29 4.40 -9.93
N LEU A 384 3.50 4.81 -10.36
CA LEU A 384 4.14 4.35 -11.58
C LEU A 384 4.45 2.85 -11.52
N LEU A 385 5.16 2.42 -10.48
CA LEU A 385 5.55 1.01 -10.27
C LEU A 385 4.35 0.05 -10.21
N ASN A 386 3.19 0.51 -9.71
CA ASN A 386 1.98 -0.29 -9.64
C ASN A 386 1.04 -0.10 -10.85
N ASN A 387 1.49 0.57 -11.92
CA ASN A 387 0.69 0.85 -13.13
C ASN A 387 -0.65 1.54 -12.84
N LYS A 388 -0.68 2.43 -11.83
CA LYS A 388 -1.86 3.19 -11.38
C LYS A 388 -1.89 4.62 -11.93
N VAL A 389 -1.20 4.88 -13.03
CA VAL A 389 -1.22 6.17 -13.74
C VAL A 389 -1.71 5.97 -15.17
N ILE A 390 -2.53 6.88 -15.68
CA ILE A 390 -2.96 6.84 -17.08
C ILE A 390 -1.76 7.17 -17.99
N PRO A 391 -1.45 6.34 -19.01
CA PRO A 391 -0.32 6.54 -19.92
C PRO A 391 -0.50 7.77 -20.83
N LYS A 392 -0.08 8.95 -20.35
CA LYS A 392 -0.11 10.20 -21.11
C LYS A 392 1.24 10.89 -21.05
N TRP A 393 1.66 11.51 -22.15
CA TRP A 393 2.92 12.27 -22.20
C TRP A 393 3.00 13.38 -21.14
N SER A 394 1.88 14.00 -20.77
CA SER A 394 1.82 14.99 -19.68
C SER A 394 2.19 14.39 -18.33
N ASN A 395 1.80 13.14 -18.04
CA ASN A 395 2.16 12.45 -16.79
C ASN A 395 3.63 12.03 -16.79
N ILE A 396 4.14 11.51 -17.91
CA ILE A 396 5.54 11.14 -18.08
C ILE A 396 6.46 12.35 -17.88
N THR A 397 6.18 13.44 -18.59
CA THR A 397 6.98 14.67 -18.50
C THR A 397 6.87 15.33 -17.14
N LYS A 398 5.69 15.29 -16.49
CA LYS A 398 5.56 15.77 -15.11
C LYS A 398 6.43 14.97 -14.15
N TYR A 399 6.39 13.63 -14.21
CA TYR A 399 7.23 12.80 -13.35
C TYR A 399 8.72 13.04 -13.59
N TYR A 400 9.12 13.15 -14.86
CA TYR A 400 10.48 13.46 -15.28
C TYR A 400 10.98 14.81 -14.71
N ILE A 401 10.17 15.87 -14.78
CA ILE A 401 10.47 17.18 -14.16
C ILE A 401 10.61 17.04 -12.64
N ASP A 402 9.73 16.27 -11.99
CA ASP A 402 9.78 16.06 -10.54
C ASP A 402 11.01 15.23 -10.10
N CYS A 403 11.68 14.56 -11.05
CA CYS A 403 12.92 13.80 -10.85
C CYS A 403 14.16 14.53 -11.41
N GLU A 404 14.16 15.87 -11.37
CA GLU A 404 15.31 16.69 -11.81
C GLU A 404 15.77 16.40 -13.25
N ASP A 405 14.81 16.17 -14.15
CA ASP A 405 15.05 15.88 -15.56
C ASP A 405 15.85 14.58 -15.79
N GLU A 406 15.63 13.57 -14.94
CA GLU A 406 16.20 12.22 -15.06
C GLU A 406 15.14 11.15 -15.44
N ILE A 407 15.49 10.27 -16.37
CA ILE A 407 14.74 9.03 -16.64
C ILE A 407 15.26 7.95 -15.69
N ASN A 408 14.72 7.95 -14.47
CA ASN A 408 15.12 7.01 -13.42
C ASN A 408 14.51 5.60 -13.61
N GLU A 409 14.89 4.67 -12.74
CA GLU A 409 14.43 3.27 -12.78
C GLU A 409 12.90 3.12 -12.70
N ASN A 410 12.22 3.93 -11.89
CA ASN A 410 10.76 3.88 -11.74
C ASN A 410 10.04 4.28 -13.02
N LEU A 411 10.57 5.30 -13.73
CA LEU A 411 10.04 5.73 -15.01
C LEU A 411 10.28 4.67 -16.08
N VAL A 412 11.46 4.07 -16.10
CA VAL A 412 11.79 2.96 -17.00
C VAL A 412 10.83 1.79 -16.80
N GLU A 413 10.62 1.36 -15.55
CA GLU A 413 9.72 0.26 -15.23
C GLU A 413 8.28 0.57 -15.68
N PHE A 414 7.80 1.79 -15.44
CA PHE A 414 6.49 2.21 -15.93
C PHE A 414 6.38 2.17 -17.46
N LEU A 415 7.38 2.69 -18.17
CA LEU A 415 7.41 2.70 -19.63
C LEU A 415 7.52 1.30 -20.24
N ASN A 416 7.99 0.31 -19.47
CA ASN A 416 8.10 -1.07 -19.92
C ASN A 416 6.80 -1.88 -19.79
N PHE A 417 5.74 -1.37 -19.15
CA PHE A 417 4.44 -2.03 -19.14
C PHE A 417 3.78 -2.03 -20.53
N GLU A 418 3.23 -3.17 -20.94
CA GLU A 418 2.63 -3.34 -22.26
C GLU A 418 1.54 -2.34 -22.58
N ASN A 419 0.61 -2.15 -21.64
CA ASN A 419 -0.46 -1.16 -21.80
C ASN A 419 0.09 0.26 -21.91
N VAL A 420 1.21 0.57 -21.23
CA VAL A 420 1.79 1.93 -21.19
C VAL A 420 2.42 2.28 -22.52
N TYR A 421 3.38 1.50 -23.03
CA TYR A 421 4.00 1.82 -24.31
C TYR A 421 3.02 1.72 -25.48
N THR A 422 2.03 0.82 -25.38
CA THR A 422 0.98 0.69 -26.40
C THR A 422 0.11 1.94 -26.46
N ASP A 423 -0.34 2.44 -25.31
CA ASP A 423 -1.16 3.66 -25.27
C ASP A 423 -0.35 4.91 -25.65
N LEU A 424 0.88 5.05 -25.16
CA LEU A 424 1.76 6.17 -25.52
C LEU A 424 2.09 6.19 -27.03
N SER A 425 2.18 5.02 -27.69
CA SER A 425 2.42 4.96 -29.13
C SER A 425 1.28 5.52 -29.99
N LYS A 426 0.05 5.62 -29.44
CA LYS A 426 -1.13 6.13 -30.15
C LYS A 426 -1.12 7.65 -30.31
N GLU A 427 -0.43 8.36 -29.42
CA GLU A 427 -0.34 9.82 -29.42
C GLU A 427 1.09 10.28 -29.70
N LYS A 428 1.24 11.27 -30.59
CA LYS A 428 2.56 11.86 -30.85
C LYS A 428 2.99 12.75 -29.69
N MET A 429 4.26 12.64 -29.31
CA MET A 429 4.84 13.55 -28.33
C MET A 429 4.84 15.00 -28.87
N ILE A 430 4.54 15.96 -27.99
CA ILE A 430 4.58 17.39 -28.30
C ILE A 430 6.00 17.79 -28.78
N HIS A 431 6.06 18.56 -29.87
CA HIS A 431 7.35 18.93 -30.47
C HIS A 431 8.10 19.98 -29.63
N LYS A 432 7.44 21.06 -29.22
CA LYS A 432 8.00 22.17 -28.46
C LYS A 432 6.99 22.66 -27.44
N SER A 433 7.48 23.13 -26.30
CA SER A 433 6.71 23.82 -25.27
C SER A 433 7.54 25.00 -24.75
N GLU A 434 6.87 26.07 -24.31
CA GLU A 434 7.52 27.18 -23.62
C GLU A 434 7.94 26.82 -22.19
N THR A 435 7.32 25.79 -21.61
CA THR A 435 7.48 25.41 -20.21
C THR A 435 8.27 24.11 -20.02
N PHE A 436 8.60 23.40 -21.11
CA PHE A 436 9.29 22.11 -21.05
C PHE A 436 10.18 21.86 -22.26
N GLU A 437 11.44 21.51 -21.99
CA GLU A 437 12.46 21.20 -22.99
C GLU A 437 12.29 19.77 -23.55
N TYR A 438 11.27 19.59 -24.38
CA TYR A 438 11.01 18.32 -25.07
C TYR A 438 12.21 17.82 -25.90
N GLY A 439 13.11 18.71 -26.33
CA GLY A 439 14.35 18.35 -27.03
C GLY A 439 15.23 17.42 -26.18
N THR A 440 15.60 17.90 -24.99
CA THR A 440 16.40 17.19 -24.00
C THR A 440 15.71 15.91 -23.54
N PHE A 441 14.42 15.96 -23.23
CA PHE A 441 13.66 14.78 -22.82
C PHE A 441 13.70 13.65 -23.87
N ARG A 442 13.50 13.98 -25.15
CA ARG A 442 13.62 13.00 -26.24
C ARG A 442 15.02 12.44 -26.37
N GLU A 443 16.04 13.27 -26.23
CA GLU A 443 17.43 12.80 -26.27
C GLU A 443 17.71 11.80 -25.14
N ASN A 444 17.31 12.13 -23.91
CA ASN A 444 17.45 11.23 -22.77
C ASN A 444 16.68 9.91 -22.98
N LEU A 445 15.47 9.98 -23.53
CA LEU A 445 14.67 8.79 -23.84
C LEU A 445 15.33 7.90 -24.91
N LEU A 446 15.92 8.50 -25.95
CA LEU A 446 16.71 7.78 -26.95
C LEU A 446 17.94 7.12 -26.34
N LEU A 447 18.55 7.72 -25.32
CA LEU A 447 19.74 7.22 -24.65
C LEU A 447 19.45 6.26 -23.49
N THR A 448 18.18 5.94 -23.21
CA THR A 448 17.78 5.04 -22.13
C THR A 448 17.98 3.57 -22.52
N ASN A 449 19.04 2.94 -22.02
CA ASN A 449 19.39 1.57 -22.38
C ASN A 449 18.58 0.51 -21.61
N GLU A 450 17.87 0.91 -20.56
CA GLU A 450 17.14 0.06 -19.64
C GLU A 450 15.69 -0.24 -20.11
N LEU A 451 15.17 0.54 -21.07
CA LEU A 451 13.89 0.22 -21.73
C LEU A 451 13.97 -1.14 -22.44
N SER A 452 12.90 -1.92 -22.43
CA SER A 452 12.82 -3.13 -23.25
C SER A 452 12.87 -2.77 -24.74
N ASP A 453 13.31 -3.70 -25.58
CA ASP A 453 13.41 -3.43 -27.02
C ASP A 453 12.02 -3.16 -27.63
N GLU A 454 10.97 -3.84 -27.14
CA GLU A 454 9.58 -3.62 -27.55
C GLU A 454 9.08 -2.23 -27.16
N SER A 455 9.28 -1.82 -25.90
CA SER A 455 8.89 -0.51 -25.40
C SER A 455 9.62 0.60 -26.16
N TYR A 456 10.94 0.46 -26.30
CA TYR A 456 11.80 1.38 -27.02
C TYR A 456 11.33 1.57 -28.48
N CYS A 457 11.08 0.46 -29.20
CA CYS A 457 10.63 0.55 -30.59
C CYS A 457 9.23 1.19 -30.71
N LYS A 458 8.29 0.84 -29.83
CA LYS A 458 6.90 1.32 -29.88
C LYS A 458 6.75 2.78 -29.50
N ILE A 459 7.40 3.19 -28.42
CA ILE A 459 7.35 4.58 -27.94
C ILE A 459 7.96 5.52 -28.99
N LEU A 460 9.07 5.11 -29.60
CA LEU A 460 9.77 5.94 -30.56
C LEU A 460 9.13 5.93 -31.95
N GLU A 461 8.28 4.95 -32.28
CA GLU A 461 7.64 4.80 -33.59
C GLU A 461 6.82 6.05 -34.00
N SER A 462 6.10 6.66 -33.07
CA SER A 462 5.21 7.81 -33.33
C SER A 462 5.91 9.18 -33.20
N SER A 463 7.09 9.23 -32.59
CA SER A 463 7.76 10.45 -32.11
C SER A 463 9.11 10.72 -32.81
N ILE A 464 9.21 10.32 -34.08
CA ILE A 464 10.46 10.30 -34.85
C ILE A 464 10.82 11.70 -35.38
N TYR A 465 11.97 12.19 -34.93
CA TYR A 465 12.73 13.23 -35.61
C TYR A 465 14.12 12.69 -35.93
N TYR A 466 14.62 13.02 -37.11
CA TYR A 466 15.99 12.64 -37.46
C TYR A 466 17.00 13.28 -36.50
N ARG A 467 18.10 12.57 -36.24
CA ARG A 467 19.19 13.03 -35.37
C ARG A 467 20.50 13.05 -36.14
N ASP A 468 21.04 14.25 -36.29
CA ASP A 468 22.33 14.50 -36.95
C ASP A 468 23.52 14.17 -36.05
N SER A 469 23.32 14.20 -34.73
CA SER A 469 24.30 13.79 -33.73
C SER A 469 23.59 13.22 -32.51
N LEU A 470 24.10 12.10 -31.98
CA LEU A 470 23.59 11.45 -30.76
C LEU A 470 24.69 10.54 -30.17
N SER A 471 24.91 10.59 -28.86
CA SER A 471 25.97 9.82 -28.16
C SER A 471 25.47 8.45 -27.69
N PHE A 472 25.21 7.54 -28.63
CA PHE A 472 24.58 6.23 -28.37
C PHE A 472 25.58 5.08 -28.09
N GLU A 473 26.84 5.36 -27.74
CA GLU A 473 27.89 4.33 -27.56
C GLU A 473 27.56 3.32 -26.45
N LYS A 474 26.76 3.72 -25.46
CA LYS A 474 26.36 2.90 -24.33
C LYS A 474 25.12 2.03 -24.60
N LEU A 475 24.45 2.23 -25.73
CA LEU A 475 23.23 1.49 -26.05
C LEU A 475 23.52 0.07 -26.51
N ASN A 476 22.57 -0.82 -26.23
CA ASN A 476 22.60 -2.19 -26.71
C ASN A 476 22.48 -2.23 -28.25
N LYS A 477 22.89 -3.36 -28.84
CA LYS A 477 22.91 -3.54 -30.30
C LYS A 477 21.54 -3.38 -30.95
N ASN A 478 20.47 -3.90 -30.34
CA ASN A 478 19.12 -3.87 -30.93
C ASN A 478 18.59 -2.44 -31.05
N LYS A 479 18.85 -1.61 -30.02
CA LYS A 479 18.52 -0.19 -30.02
C LYS A 479 19.32 0.59 -31.04
N VAL A 480 20.62 0.32 -31.17
CA VAL A 480 21.44 0.98 -32.20
C VAL A 480 21.02 0.55 -33.61
N ASP A 481 20.65 -0.72 -33.81
CA ASP A 481 20.07 -1.21 -35.06
C ASP A 481 18.78 -0.45 -35.40
N TYR A 482 17.88 -0.26 -34.43
CA TYR A 482 16.66 0.52 -34.61
C TYR A 482 16.96 2.00 -34.92
N LEU A 483 17.84 2.64 -34.14
CA LEU A 483 18.26 4.02 -34.34
C LEU A 483 18.83 4.24 -35.74
N THR A 484 19.72 3.35 -36.18
CA THR A 484 20.33 3.41 -37.52
C THR A 484 19.27 3.37 -38.62
N GLN A 485 18.27 2.49 -38.47
CA GLN A 485 17.22 2.32 -39.47
C GLN A 485 16.24 3.49 -39.49
N LYS A 486 15.81 3.98 -38.32
CA LYS A 486 14.64 4.87 -38.21
C LYS A 486 14.99 6.33 -37.89
N ILE A 487 16.04 6.60 -37.12
CA ILE A 487 16.23 7.90 -36.46
C ILE A 487 17.53 8.61 -36.88
N LEU A 488 18.66 7.92 -36.98
CA LEU A 488 19.93 8.57 -37.31
C LEU A 488 19.94 9.10 -38.75
N SER A 489 20.42 10.32 -38.89
CA SER A 489 20.80 10.92 -40.18
C SER A 489 22.18 10.42 -40.61
N THR A 490 22.42 10.40 -41.93
CA THR A 490 23.74 10.09 -42.49
C THR A 490 24.65 11.31 -42.33
N THR A 491 25.37 11.38 -41.22
CA THR A 491 26.35 12.43 -40.91
C THR A 491 27.68 11.78 -40.52
N LYS A 492 28.78 12.54 -40.62
CA LYS A 492 30.10 12.06 -40.18
C LYS A 492 30.11 11.60 -38.72
N SER A 493 29.50 12.37 -37.82
CA SER A 493 29.45 12.05 -36.38
C SER A 493 28.79 10.68 -36.11
N ASN A 494 27.59 10.46 -36.67
CA ASN A 494 26.88 9.19 -36.52
C ASN A 494 27.64 8.04 -37.20
N TYR A 495 28.22 8.29 -38.38
CA TYR A 495 29.01 7.29 -39.09
C TYR A 495 30.22 6.82 -38.28
N ASP A 496 31.03 7.75 -37.76
CA ASP A 496 32.24 7.47 -37.00
C ASP A 496 31.92 6.70 -35.71
N LEU A 497 30.80 7.02 -35.06
CA LEU A 497 30.32 6.29 -33.88
C LEU A 497 29.91 4.86 -34.22
N LEU A 498 29.12 4.68 -35.28
CA LEU A 498 28.70 3.34 -35.73
C LEU A 498 29.90 2.50 -36.16
N LYS A 499 30.87 3.08 -36.88
CA LYS A 499 32.06 2.38 -37.36
C LYS A 499 32.94 1.91 -36.20
N ARG A 500 33.10 2.74 -35.16
CA ARG A 500 33.92 2.41 -33.98
C ARG A 500 33.28 1.34 -33.09
N GLY A 501 31.97 1.40 -32.86
CA GLY A 501 31.29 0.60 -31.83
C GLY A 501 30.37 -0.51 -32.33
N PHE A 502 29.86 -0.42 -33.56
CA PHE A 502 28.70 -1.23 -34.01
C PHE A 502 28.94 -1.84 -35.39
N LYS A 503 29.45 -3.08 -35.39
CA LYS A 503 29.86 -3.81 -36.59
C LYS A 503 28.82 -3.70 -37.73
N ASN A 504 29.27 -3.12 -38.85
CA ASN A 504 28.53 -2.95 -40.10
C ASN A 504 27.33 -1.99 -40.05
N ASN A 505 27.03 -1.34 -38.91
CA ASN A 505 25.91 -0.42 -38.87
C ASN A 505 26.20 0.91 -39.59
N HIS A 506 27.47 1.32 -39.68
CA HIS A 506 27.86 2.46 -40.51
C HIS A 506 27.53 2.19 -41.99
N ILE A 507 27.73 0.96 -42.48
CA ILE A 507 27.30 0.55 -43.82
C ILE A 507 25.79 0.63 -43.95
N ARG A 508 25.03 0.12 -42.98
CA ARG A 508 23.54 0.21 -42.99
C ARG A 508 23.06 1.67 -43.02
N LEU A 509 23.76 2.58 -42.35
CA LEU A 509 23.47 4.02 -42.40
C LEU A 509 23.71 4.59 -43.81
N LEU A 510 24.79 4.19 -44.48
CA LEU A 510 25.07 4.58 -45.86
C LEU A 510 24.05 3.97 -46.84
N GLU A 511 23.64 2.72 -46.66
CA GLU A 511 22.62 2.07 -47.49
C GLU A 511 21.29 2.85 -47.48
N LYS A 512 20.92 3.42 -46.33
CA LYS A 512 19.68 4.19 -46.14
C LYS A 512 19.67 5.48 -46.97
N ASN A 513 20.78 6.21 -47.02
CA ASN A 513 20.88 7.44 -47.81
C ASN A 513 22.22 7.54 -48.54
N PHE A 514 22.41 6.65 -49.50
CA PHE A 514 23.65 6.54 -50.25
C PHE A 514 23.98 7.77 -51.09
N LYS A 515 22.98 8.62 -51.39
CA LYS A 515 23.22 9.87 -52.12
C LYS A 515 24.07 10.85 -51.30
N ILE A 516 23.77 11.03 -50.02
CA ILE A 516 24.57 11.91 -49.14
C ILE A 516 26.02 11.42 -49.11
N PHE A 517 26.21 10.11 -48.99
CA PHE A 517 27.54 9.52 -49.04
C PHE A 517 28.29 9.80 -50.35
N LEU A 518 27.63 9.76 -51.50
CA LEU A 518 28.25 10.10 -52.79
C LEU A 518 28.62 11.59 -52.86
N ASP A 519 27.72 12.47 -52.44
CA ASP A 519 27.89 13.92 -52.52
C ASP A 519 29.01 14.40 -51.56
N GLU A 520 29.18 13.73 -50.41
CA GLU A 520 30.12 14.10 -49.33
C GLU A 520 31.15 12.99 -49.02
N ASN A 521 31.56 12.20 -50.01
CA ASN A 521 32.40 11.00 -49.84
C ASN A 521 33.69 11.24 -49.02
N SER A 522 34.31 12.42 -49.15
CA SER A 522 35.52 12.79 -48.40
C SER A 522 35.32 12.86 -46.88
N GLU A 523 34.08 13.02 -46.40
CA GLU A 523 33.79 13.04 -44.96
C GLU A 523 33.75 11.65 -44.32
N PHE A 524 33.55 10.60 -45.13
CA PHE A 524 33.33 9.24 -44.69
C PHE A 524 34.53 8.36 -45.03
N GLU A 525 35.39 8.12 -44.04
CA GLU A 525 36.56 7.25 -44.23
C GLU A 525 36.11 5.81 -44.49
N THR A 526 36.40 5.25 -45.67
CA THR A 526 36.03 3.87 -46.04
C THR A 526 37.27 3.01 -46.25
N GLY A 527 37.37 1.89 -45.53
CA GLY A 527 38.42 0.89 -45.75
C GLY A 527 38.02 -0.15 -46.81
N GLU A 528 38.94 -1.04 -47.17
CA GLU A 528 38.68 -2.09 -48.19
C GLU A 528 37.43 -2.94 -47.87
N ILE A 529 37.23 -3.29 -46.60
CA ILE A 529 36.06 -4.08 -46.16
C ILE A 529 34.77 -3.28 -46.37
N ASP A 530 34.78 -1.98 -46.05
CA ASP A 530 33.61 -1.11 -46.18
C ASP A 530 33.21 -0.96 -47.65
N VAL A 531 34.19 -0.70 -48.51
CA VAL A 531 34.02 -0.62 -49.97
C VAL A 531 33.40 -1.91 -50.49
N LEU A 532 33.95 -3.06 -50.11
CA LEU A 532 33.43 -4.35 -50.56
C LEU A 532 31.98 -4.60 -50.10
N LEU A 533 31.63 -4.19 -48.87
CA LEU A 533 30.26 -4.29 -48.36
C LEU A 533 29.29 -3.39 -49.14
N LEU A 534 29.68 -2.16 -49.48
CA LEU A 534 28.86 -1.23 -50.27
C LEU A 534 28.65 -1.73 -51.71
N LEU A 535 29.71 -2.19 -52.38
CA LEU A 535 29.61 -2.72 -53.75
C LEU A 535 28.78 -4.01 -53.80
N ASN A 536 28.78 -4.80 -52.73
CA ASN A 536 27.95 -6.01 -52.62
C ASN A 536 26.54 -5.77 -52.07
N SER A 537 26.21 -4.59 -51.57
CA SER A 537 24.89 -4.32 -50.97
C SER A 537 23.75 -4.47 -51.97
N ASP A 538 22.74 -5.29 -51.66
CA ASP A 538 21.54 -5.42 -52.49
C ASP A 538 20.58 -4.22 -52.37
N LYS A 539 20.81 -3.33 -51.39
CA LYS A 539 19.99 -2.12 -51.17
C LYS A 539 20.43 -0.92 -52.01
N ILE A 540 21.65 -0.94 -52.53
CA ILE A 540 22.20 0.13 -53.36
C ILE A 540 21.99 -0.27 -54.83
N SER A 541 21.35 0.61 -55.60
CA SER A 541 21.12 0.37 -57.02
C SER A 541 22.42 0.30 -57.81
N ILE A 542 22.41 -0.42 -58.93
CA ILE A 542 23.57 -0.52 -59.81
C ILE A 542 24.07 0.84 -60.29
N ASP A 543 23.16 1.79 -60.54
CA ASP A 543 23.49 3.16 -60.95
C ASP A 543 24.30 3.88 -59.88
N ARG A 544 23.87 3.82 -58.63
CA ARG A 544 24.58 4.44 -57.50
C ARG A 544 25.91 3.76 -57.23
N LYS A 545 26.00 2.44 -57.38
CA LYS A 545 27.29 1.73 -57.29
C LYS A 545 28.22 2.14 -58.41
N PHE A 546 27.69 2.35 -59.62
CA PHE A 546 28.45 2.87 -60.74
C PHE A 546 28.98 4.28 -60.46
N ASP A 547 28.13 5.18 -59.95
CA ASP A 547 28.57 6.51 -59.54
C ASP A 547 29.67 6.44 -58.46
N TYR A 548 29.53 5.52 -57.49
CA TYR A 548 30.54 5.34 -56.44
C TYR A 548 31.91 4.91 -56.97
N ILE A 549 31.96 3.96 -57.93
CA ILE A 549 33.26 3.53 -58.48
C ILE A 549 33.97 4.64 -59.26
N THR A 550 33.26 5.67 -59.74
CA THR A 550 33.89 6.83 -60.41
C THR A 550 34.65 7.75 -59.46
N ILE A 551 34.33 7.71 -58.17
CA ILE A 551 34.98 8.51 -57.13
C ILE A 551 35.81 7.66 -56.16
N LEU A 552 35.88 6.34 -56.38
CA LEU A 552 36.60 5.40 -55.55
C LEU A 552 38.11 5.50 -55.84
N SER A 553 38.93 5.48 -54.77
CA SER A 553 40.39 5.51 -54.91
C SER A 553 40.89 4.31 -55.72
N GLU A 554 41.60 4.59 -56.81
CA GLU A 554 42.20 3.58 -57.69
C GLU A 554 43.13 2.61 -56.93
N ASP A 555 43.90 3.13 -55.96
CA ASP A 555 44.75 2.32 -55.08
C ASP A 555 43.99 1.19 -54.36
N ILE A 556 42.76 1.45 -53.90
CA ILE A 556 41.91 0.46 -53.20
C ILE A 556 41.42 -0.61 -54.17
N ILE A 557 41.16 -0.22 -55.42
CA ILE A 557 40.76 -1.16 -56.48
C ILE A 557 41.94 -2.08 -56.79
N GLN A 558 43.15 -1.52 -56.94
CA GLN A 558 44.37 -2.27 -57.24
C GLN A 558 44.79 -3.20 -56.09
N SER A 559 44.65 -2.77 -54.83
CA SER A 559 45.09 -3.56 -53.67
C SER A 559 44.21 -4.78 -53.38
N SER A 560 42.93 -4.76 -53.79
CA SER A 560 41.96 -5.81 -53.46
C SER A 560 41.40 -6.52 -54.69
N LYS A 561 41.73 -7.80 -54.81
CA LYS A 561 41.21 -8.70 -55.86
C LYS A 561 39.69 -8.74 -55.90
N GLU A 562 39.03 -8.81 -54.74
CA GLU A 562 37.57 -8.90 -54.68
C GLU A 562 36.90 -7.57 -55.06
N ILE A 563 37.47 -6.43 -54.67
CA ILE A 563 36.98 -5.11 -55.10
C ILE A 563 37.17 -4.95 -56.60
N SER A 564 38.37 -5.20 -57.13
CA SER A 564 38.66 -5.22 -58.58
C SER A 564 37.65 -6.06 -59.35
N LYS A 565 37.39 -7.28 -58.87
CA LYS A 565 36.41 -8.18 -59.46
C LYS A 565 35.02 -7.53 -59.49
N LYS A 566 34.58 -6.96 -58.37
CA LYS A 566 33.24 -6.37 -58.24
C LYS A 566 33.06 -5.09 -59.06
N VAL A 567 34.08 -4.25 -59.14
CA VAL A 567 34.12 -3.06 -60.01
C VAL A 567 33.92 -3.46 -61.47
N GLY A 568 34.64 -4.48 -61.95
CA GLY A 568 34.47 -4.98 -63.32
C GLY A 568 33.09 -5.56 -63.58
N GLU A 569 32.49 -6.26 -62.60
CA GLU A 569 31.11 -6.73 -62.71
C GLU A 569 30.10 -5.58 -62.82
N ILE A 570 30.29 -4.50 -62.05
CA ILE A 570 29.42 -3.32 -62.08
C ILE A 570 29.51 -2.60 -63.43
N ILE A 571 30.73 -2.42 -63.95
CA ILE A 571 30.97 -1.82 -65.27
C ILE A 571 30.28 -2.62 -66.38
N LEU A 572 30.43 -3.95 -66.35
CA LEU A 572 29.76 -4.85 -67.31
C LEU A 572 28.25 -4.77 -67.22
N GLN A 573 27.69 -4.73 -66.01
CA GLN A 573 26.24 -4.63 -65.82
C GLN A 573 25.69 -3.29 -66.30
N LYS A 574 26.44 -2.20 -66.14
CA LYS A 574 26.02 -0.87 -66.56
C LYS A 574 26.29 -0.60 -68.05
N SER A 575 27.19 -1.37 -68.68
CA SER A 575 27.67 -1.17 -70.05
C SER A 575 28.17 0.25 -70.31
N LYS A 576 28.88 0.83 -69.33
CA LYS A 576 29.48 2.18 -69.40
C LYS A 576 30.89 2.15 -68.83
N THR A 577 31.81 2.87 -69.43
CA THR A 577 33.21 2.96 -68.97
C THR A 577 33.39 4.00 -67.86
N VAL A 578 34.43 3.80 -67.05
CA VAL A 578 34.93 4.74 -66.04
C VAL A 578 36.39 5.04 -66.39
N GLU A 579 36.81 6.30 -66.32
CA GLU A 579 38.20 6.65 -66.57
C GLU A 579 39.07 6.15 -65.42
N PHE A 580 40.02 5.25 -65.73
CA PHE A 580 40.96 4.65 -64.79
C PHE A 580 42.34 4.58 -65.43
N ASP A 581 43.39 4.57 -64.60
CA ASP A 581 44.74 4.31 -65.08
C ASP A 581 44.90 2.87 -65.59
N ILE A 582 45.96 2.63 -66.38
CA ILE A 582 46.18 1.32 -67.01
C ILE A 582 46.44 0.20 -65.99
N ASN A 583 47.02 0.50 -64.83
CA ASN A 583 47.29 -0.48 -63.78
C ASN A 583 46.00 -0.90 -63.07
N THR A 584 45.11 0.06 -62.77
CA THR A 584 43.77 -0.18 -62.24
C THR A 584 42.95 -1.02 -63.20
N LEU A 585 42.91 -0.63 -64.47
CA LEU A 585 42.26 -1.41 -65.52
C LEU A 585 42.80 -2.84 -65.56
N LYS A 586 44.12 -3.01 -65.61
CA LYS A 586 44.76 -4.34 -65.59
C LYS A 586 44.36 -5.16 -64.37
N SER A 587 44.30 -4.56 -63.18
CA SER A 587 43.84 -5.23 -61.96
C SER A 587 42.39 -5.68 -62.08
N ILE A 588 41.49 -4.82 -62.55
CA ILE A 588 40.07 -5.15 -62.76
C ILE A 588 39.93 -6.32 -63.73
N PHE A 589 40.67 -6.31 -64.85
CA PHE A 589 40.61 -7.36 -65.88
C PHE A 589 41.13 -8.71 -65.39
N ILE A 590 42.34 -8.76 -64.81
CA ILE A 590 42.97 -10.02 -64.38
C ILE A 590 42.11 -10.72 -63.32
N ASN A 591 41.46 -9.96 -62.45
CA ASN A 591 40.67 -10.49 -61.35
C ASN A 591 39.26 -10.97 -61.75
N GLN A 592 38.83 -10.77 -63.01
CA GLN A 592 37.61 -11.40 -63.52
C GLN A 592 37.78 -12.92 -63.65
N PRO A 593 36.72 -13.72 -63.40
CA PRO A 593 36.82 -15.18 -63.26
C PRO A 593 37.13 -15.94 -64.55
N ASN A 594 36.68 -15.45 -65.71
CA ASN A 594 36.81 -16.15 -66.99
C ASN A 594 36.86 -15.19 -68.19
N SER A 595 37.17 -15.71 -69.38
CA SER A 595 37.21 -14.93 -70.62
C SER A 595 35.86 -14.30 -70.98
N GLU A 596 34.75 -14.94 -70.60
CA GLU A 596 33.40 -14.43 -70.84
C GLU A 596 33.08 -13.13 -70.10
N LYS A 597 33.80 -12.81 -69.01
CA LYS A 597 33.74 -11.49 -68.37
C LYS A 597 34.89 -10.58 -68.79
N ARG A 598 36.10 -11.13 -68.98
CA ARG A 598 37.30 -10.34 -69.33
C ARG A 598 37.18 -9.67 -70.70
N ILE A 599 36.78 -10.41 -71.72
CA ILE A 599 36.79 -9.92 -73.10
C ILE A 599 35.69 -8.88 -73.36
N PRO A 600 34.44 -9.05 -72.90
CA PRO A 600 33.45 -7.98 -73.00
C PRO A 600 33.89 -6.69 -72.30
N LEU A 601 34.59 -6.78 -71.16
CA LEU A 601 35.09 -5.60 -70.48
C LEU A 601 36.17 -4.91 -71.33
N ILE A 602 37.09 -5.66 -71.96
CA ILE A 602 38.11 -5.09 -72.86
C ILE A 602 37.44 -4.43 -74.08
N ASN A 603 36.43 -5.07 -74.67
CA ASN A 603 35.68 -4.51 -75.79
C ASN A 603 35.00 -3.19 -75.41
N LEU A 604 34.51 -3.07 -74.17
CA LEU A 604 33.89 -1.83 -73.67
C LEU A 604 34.89 -0.66 -73.59
N TYR A 605 36.14 -0.95 -73.21
CA TYR A 605 37.20 0.06 -73.09
C TYR A 605 37.96 0.32 -74.40
N PHE A 606 37.72 -0.45 -75.46
CA PHE A 606 38.58 -0.51 -76.64
C PHE A 606 38.78 0.83 -77.37
N GLU A 607 37.76 1.69 -77.37
CA GLU A 607 37.84 3.05 -77.95
C GLU A 607 38.47 4.09 -77.02
N ASN A 608 38.60 3.77 -75.73
CA ASN A 608 39.04 4.69 -74.68
C ASN A 608 40.50 4.48 -74.26
N ILE A 609 41.17 3.43 -74.75
CA ILE A 609 42.57 3.09 -74.40
C ILE A 609 43.47 2.96 -75.64
N THR A 610 44.79 3.09 -75.45
CA THR A 610 45.74 3.04 -76.56
C THR A 610 45.94 1.63 -77.10
N ASN A 611 46.46 1.52 -78.32
CA ASN A 611 46.86 0.24 -78.90
C ASN A 611 47.90 -0.50 -78.05
N GLU A 612 48.81 0.22 -77.40
CA GLU A 612 49.82 -0.36 -76.50
C GLU A 612 49.16 -0.95 -75.25
N ASP A 613 48.20 -0.23 -74.66
CA ASP A 613 47.42 -0.69 -73.51
C ASP A 613 46.58 -1.94 -73.84
N ILE A 614 45.93 -1.98 -75.02
CA ILE A 614 45.18 -3.14 -75.49
C ILE A 614 46.08 -4.38 -75.55
N ILE A 615 47.30 -4.22 -76.10
CA ILE A 615 48.29 -5.30 -76.17
C ILE A 615 48.68 -5.76 -74.76
N ILE A 616 48.97 -4.82 -73.84
CA ILE A 616 49.35 -5.12 -72.45
C ILE A 616 48.24 -5.93 -71.75
N LEU A 617 46.99 -5.49 -71.88
CA LEU A 617 45.84 -6.11 -71.23
C LEU A 617 45.56 -7.52 -71.78
N LEU A 618 45.49 -7.67 -73.09
CA LEU A 618 45.26 -8.97 -73.72
C LEU A 618 46.42 -9.95 -73.49
N SER A 619 47.66 -9.45 -73.44
CA SER A 619 48.84 -10.27 -73.12
C SER A 619 48.84 -10.80 -71.68
N SER A 620 48.06 -10.19 -70.77
CA SER A 620 47.89 -10.68 -69.40
C SER A 620 46.88 -11.83 -69.29
N ILE A 621 46.20 -12.18 -70.39
CA ILE A 621 45.19 -13.23 -70.43
C ILE A 621 45.74 -14.44 -71.19
N TRP A 622 45.77 -15.59 -70.53
CA TRP A 622 46.17 -16.86 -71.13
C TRP A 622 45.40 -17.15 -72.43
N ASN A 623 46.13 -17.58 -73.46
CA ASN A 623 45.69 -17.82 -74.85
C ASN A 623 45.53 -16.56 -75.71
N TYR A 624 45.13 -15.42 -75.13
CA TYR A 624 45.02 -14.15 -75.86
C TYR A 624 46.38 -13.48 -76.06
N ASP A 625 47.37 -13.79 -75.21
CA ASP A 625 48.79 -13.44 -75.39
C ASP A 625 49.38 -13.94 -76.72
N ASN A 626 48.81 -15.02 -77.29
CA ASN A 626 49.23 -15.54 -78.59
C ASN A 626 48.84 -14.64 -79.77
N LEU A 627 47.94 -13.64 -79.59
CA LEU A 627 47.58 -12.66 -80.63
C LEU A 627 48.77 -11.80 -81.07
N PHE A 628 49.80 -11.68 -80.22
CA PHE A 628 50.97 -10.84 -80.43
C PHE A 628 52.28 -11.64 -80.52
N LYS A 629 52.19 -12.92 -80.89
CA LYS A 629 53.32 -13.83 -81.10
C LYS A 629 53.27 -14.39 -82.52
N ASN A 630 54.39 -14.92 -83.01
CA ASN A 630 54.44 -15.63 -84.30
C ASN A 630 53.77 -17.02 -84.18
N LYS A 631 52.44 -17.00 -84.11
CA LYS A 631 51.54 -18.15 -83.95
C LYS A 631 50.22 -17.90 -84.69
N LYS A 632 49.44 -18.97 -84.87
CA LYS A 632 48.06 -18.89 -85.40
C LYS A 632 47.05 -19.35 -84.34
N PRO A 633 46.79 -18.53 -83.30
CA PRO A 633 45.88 -18.92 -82.23
C PRO A 633 44.46 -19.11 -82.73
N THR A 634 43.69 -19.92 -81.99
CA THR A 634 42.26 -20.13 -82.23
C THR A 634 41.44 -19.68 -81.02
N PHE A 635 40.25 -19.15 -81.29
CA PHE A 635 39.32 -18.63 -80.29
C PHE A 635 37.90 -19.09 -80.61
N ASN A 636 37.13 -19.46 -79.60
CA ASN A 636 35.73 -19.84 -79.80
C ASN A 636 34.92 -18.71 -80.44
N LYS A 637 33.97 -19.08 -81.31
CA LYS A 637 33.01 -18.16 -81.95
C LYS A 637 31.96 -17.70 -80.96
N THR A 638 32.34 -16.80 -80.08
CA THR A 638 31.45 -16.10 -79.16
C THR A 638 31.26 -14.67 -79.63
N GLU A 639 30.13 -14.05 -79.30
CA GLU A 639 29.85 -12.64 -79.63
C GLU A 639 30.99 -11.71 -79.20
N TYR A 640 31.52 -11.91 -77.99
CA TYR A 640 32.62 -11.10 -77.47
C TYR A 640 33.94 -11.29 -78.21
N ASN A 641 34.24 -12.49 -78.71
CA ASN A 641 35.45 -12.72 -79.50
C ASN A 641 35.30 -12.19 -80.93
N THR A 642 34.10 -12.25 -81.50
CA THR A 642 33.81 -11.62 -82.79
C THR A 642 34.07 -10.13 -82.71
N ILE A 643 33.47 -9.43 -81.73
CA ILE A 643 33.68 -8.00 -81.51
C ILE A 643 35.17 -7.70 -81.28
N LEU A 644 35.85 -8.47 -80.43
CA LEU A 644 37.27 -8.28 -80.15
C LEU A 644 38.12 -8.39 -81.42
N LEU A 645 37.97 -9.48 -82.18
CA LEU A 645 38.80 -9.74 -83.37
C LEU A 645 38.51 -8.78 -84.52
N GLU A 646 37.25 -8.38 -84.71
CA GLU A 646 36.87 -7.34 -85.66
C GLU A 646 37.55 -6.02 -85.33
N THR A 647 37.53 -5.62 -84.06
CA THR A 647 38.10 -4.35 -83.62
C THR A 647 39.64 -4.37 -83.58
N LEU A 648 40.26 -5.51 -83.24
CA LEU A 648 41.72 -5.68 -83.38
C LEU A 648 42.16 -5.60 -84.84
N LYS A 649 41.38 -6.16 -85.77
CA LYS A 649 41.66 -6.08 -87.21
C LYS A 649 41.51 -4.65 -87.73
N SER A 650 40.46 -3.93 -87.31
CA SER A 650 40.23 -2.55 -87.74
C SER A 650 41.32 -1.58 -87.26
N LYS A 651 41.86 -1.78 -86.05
CA LYS A 651 43.01 -1.02 -85.51
C LYS A 651 44.38 -1.51 -86.00
N GLY A 652 44.42 -2.53 -86.86
CA GLY A 652 45.66 -3.08 -87.40
C GLY A 652 46.53 -3.82 -86.39
N LEU A 653 45.97 -4.25 -85.26
CA LEU A 653 46.66 -5.03 -84.21
C LEU A 653 46.80 -6.52 -84.56
N ILE A 654 45.99 -7.00 -85.51
CA ILE A 654 46.12 -8.32 -86.16
C ILE A 654 45.94 -8.18 -87.67
N ARG A 655 46.46 -9.14 -88.45
CA ARG A 655 46.40 -9.09 -89.91
C ARG A 655 45.03 -9.50 -90.45
N ASN A 656 44.49 -10.61 -89.95
CA ASN A 656 43.16 -11.11 -90.33
C ASN A 656 42.68 -12.22 -89.37
N TYR A 657 41.37 -12.52 -89.36
CA TYR A 657 40.81 -13.73 -88.75
C TYR A 657 39.82 -14.39 -89.72
N TYR A 658 39.62 -15.71 -89.62
CA TYR A 658 38.75 -16.49 -90.50
C TYR A 658 38.27 -17.77 -89.80
N ASP A 659 37.26 -18.45 -90.36
CA ASP A 659 36.73 -19.70 -89.81
C ASP A 659 37.81 -20.81 -89.74
N ASN A 660 37.95 -21.45 -88.59
CA ASN A 660 38.92 -22.51 -88.41
C ASN A 660 38.48 -23.78 -89.15
N LYS A 661 39.20 -24.13 -90.23
CA LYS A 661 38.93 -25.33 -91.07
C LYS A 661 38.91 -26.67 -90.32
N TRP A 662 39.42 -26.71 -89.09
CA TRP A 662 39.55 -27.93 -88.29
C TRP A 662 38.58 -27.97 -87.09
N ASN A 663 37.89 -26.87 -86.80
CA ASN A 663 36.87 -26.78 -85.75
C ASN A 663 35.90 -25.64 -86.10
N ASP A 664 34.68 -25.99 -86.53
CA ASP A 664 33.68 -25.01 -86.98
C ASP A 664 33.22 -24.05 -85.88
N GLY A 665 33.46 -24.38 -84.61
CA GLY A 665 33.18 -23.55 -83.45
C GLY A 665 34.25 -22.50 -83.12
N GLU A 666 35.32 -22.39 -83.90
CA GLU A 666 36.45 -21.48 -83.63
C GLU A 666 36.80 -20.55 -84.82
N TYR A 667 37.29 -19.36 -84.49
CA TYR A 667 38.07 -18.52 -85.40
C TYR A 667 39.55 -18.87 -85.31
N ARG A 668 40.25 -18.81 -86.45
CA ARG A 668 41.71 -18.85 -86.53
C ARG A 668 42.22 -17.46 -86.90
N VAL A 669 43.21 -16.97 -86.14
CA VAL A 669 43.76 -15.62 -86.31
C VAL A 669 45.12 -15.66 -86.98
N THR A 670 45.35 -14.73 -87.91
CA THR A 670 46.66 -14.42 -88.48
C THR A 670 47.19 -13.17 -87.78
N THR A 671 48.24 -13.34 -86.99
CA THR A 671 48.87 -12.25 -86.23
C THR A 671 49.75 -11.39 -87.15
N ASN A 672 50.22 -10.26 -86.63
CA ASN A 672 51.15 -9.37 -87.34
C ASN A 672 52.63 -9.83 -87.26
N TYR A 673 52.90 -10.92 -86.53
CA TYR A 673 54.25 -11.35 -86.12
C TYR A 673 54.66 -12.69 -86.75
#